data_AF-A0A2T2RR81-F1
#
_entry.id   AF-A0A2T2RR81-F1
#
_cell.length_a   1.000
_cell.length_b   1.000
_cell.length_c   1.000
_cell.angle_alpha   90.00
_cell.angle_beta   90.00
_cell.angle_gamma   90.00
#
_symmetry.space_group_name_H-M   'P 1'
#
loop_
_entity.id
_entity.type
_entity.pdbx_description
1 polymer ?
#
loop_
_entity_poly.entity_id
_entity_poly.type
_entity_poly.pdbx_seq_one_letter_code
_entity_poly.pdbx_strand_id
1 'polypeptide(L)'
;MRILVTGGAGFIGSHLIDRLLSEGHEIICLDNFYTGRKRNVLHWLDNPNFETIRHDITDPIRLEVDQVYHLACPASPIHYQYNPVKTIKTNVLGTMNMLGLAKRVNAKFLLASTSEVYGDPEVHPQSEDYRGNVSCTGIRSCYDAATEILTENGWVPFPDLQAGVRVATLNRDRQIEYHVPDEHIVQPYVGELLRFANSQFDLCVTPNHWMYVRSKSDSLKFLRADENIHWNSWRVLTGGEFTGQEREWFELGQPPRNAKINVKRIPMDAWLEFLGYYISEGCVHVRQRARVVGGRNYDIADYNILIAQENPEKRESIQKCLDQLGFKFFQSDHHQFRICSKQLAEILLPLGNSGEKYIPQEFLHLSQRQSLILFNALMVGDGVQRGNHYAYYTKSKHLADDVQELAMRCGYAASVVSHAAHGRDLYCVNIRPALDASLVPPERIRYAGNVYCVSVRNHVVCVRRNGRAAFCGNCYDEGKRVAETLAFDYHRDNGVDIRVARIFNSLTGDQKVIYYKGNQLYYETFADCYEHISGDVSDVSVPCFDHHSQVTIKPISAIWKHKVAKKGYAITTTWGKQVKVTEDHSIFTLDKQGQPLAIFGKDLQVGDAVAVPKKLSFLEQPLEPFYITEKLENTTGVSIVSEDTVEYLEQFREEITKYLSTPGVNSRQVFRTLKRYEATNRIPLALWRHLALPLSAKDKIVSAHSVEPINNRIVNVTDFLWFLGFYLAEGCLVKSERDYQLLFSSNVKYLEKLVQITEELFGCKCHILFDKEGKRAPSVYIRSKLIVNLVVDAFKIGNKLSPEKNIPEWILQLPKEQLVYFLQGFWEGDGNHDVQTQDSLLVFNSSSQKIIEKLVMILAKFGIVGSVSEFYTTASQGGSKQYKSYRLTVQGLDDYRILNLVSARQNLQAKTTEDVAWGRVKSIEAFEINDYVYDFSVPEHENFVGGTYCVFAHNTYGPRMLEDDGRVVSNFAGQALRNQPLTVYGSGSQTRSFCYVSDLVDGLIRLMNSDQTGPINLGNPHEYTILQLAETIQKMANPEVDIIFNPLPQDDPRQRQPEITRARKLLGWEPSVPLQEGLQHLIEDFRKRLEAEQHAIKSRE
;
A
#
# COMPACT_ATOMS: atom_id res chain seq x y z
N MET A 1 15.41 33.88 -39.44
CA MET A 1 14.89 34.37 -38.15
C MET A 1 15.98 34.21 -37.11
N ARG A 2 16.03 35.11 -36.12
CA ARG A 2 16.91 35.05 -34.95
C ARG A 2 16.14 34.48 -33.78
N ILE A 3 16.52 33.33 -33.24
CA ILE A 3 15.69 32.53 -32.33
C ILE A 3 16.43 32.27 -31.02
N LEU A 4 15.80 32.63 -29.91
CA LEU A 4 16.25 32.27 -28.57
C LEU A 4 15.77 30.85 -28.22
N VAL A 5 16.68 29.97 -27.81
CA VAL A 5 16.31 28.68 -27.19
C VAL A 5 16.86 28.66 -25.77
N THR A 6 15.97 28.82 -24.79
CA THR A 6 16.35 28.81 -23.36
C THR A 6 16.37 27.37 -22.86
N GLY A 7 17.43 26.95 -22.18
CA GLY A 7 17.68 25.52 -21.93
C GLY A 7 18.17 24.80 -23.18
N GLY A 8 18.71 25.55 -24.14
CA GLY A 8 19.13 25.07 -25.46
C GLY A 8 20.26 24.04 -25.43
N ALA A 9 21.05 23.97 -24.36
CA ALA A 9 22.05 22.92 -24.18
C ALA A 9 21.52 21.69 -23.43
N GLY A 10 20.22 21.67 -23.10
CA GLY A 10 19.52 20.51 -22.57
C GLY A 10 19.15 19.47 -23.65
N PHE A 11 18.57 18.36 -23.19
CA PHE A 11 18.11 17.22 -23.99
C PHE A 11 17.26 17.65 -25.20
N ILE A 12 16.00 18.09 -24.98
CA ILE A 12 15.08 18.46 -26.07
C ILE A 12 15.59 19.71 -26.81
N GLY A 13 16.18 20.67 -26.06
CA GLY A 13 16.65 21.94 -26.60
C GLY A 13 17.76 21.80 -27.64
N SER A 14 18.74 20.90 -27.44
CA SER A 14 19.85 20.75 -28.38
C SER A 14 19.42 20.12 -29.71
N HIS A 15 18.48 19.17 -29.70
CA HIS A 15 17.88 18.63 -30.93
C HIS A 15 17.06 19.67 -31.69
N LEU A 16 16.32 20.52 -30.96
CA LEU A 16 15.62 21.66 -31.55
C LEU A 16 16.61 22.67 -32.17
N ILE A 17 17.72 22.99 -31.49
CA ILE A 17 18.77 23.88 -32.03
C ILE A 17 19.36 23.31 -33.31
N ASP A 18 19.73 22.03 -33.35
CA ASP A 18 20.23 21.38 -34.57
C ASP A 18 19.23 21.49 -35.71
N ARG A 19 17.94 21.23 -35.43
CA ARG A 19 16.90 21.28 -36.45
C ARG A 19 16.69 22.69 -36.99
N LEU A 20 16.66 23.72 -36.14
CA LEU A 20 16.49 25.12 -36.57
C LEU A 20 17.74 25.68 -37.28
N LEU A 21 18.95 25.27 -36.88
CA LEU A 21 20.19 25.60 -37.62
C LEU A 21 20.23 24.90 -38.99
N SER A 22 19.72 23.66 -39.10
CA SER A 22 19.56 22.98 -40.39
C SER A 22 18.56 23.67 -41.32
N GLU A 23 17.66 24.50 -40.79
CA GLU A 23 16.72 25.36 -41.52
C GLU A 23 17.28 26.78 -41.81
N GLY A 24 18.57 27.01 -41.51
CA GLY A 24 19.27 28.26 -41.81
C GLY A 24 18.89 29.44 -40.91
N HIS A 25 18.37 29.17 -39.71
CA HIS A 25 18.06 30.22 -38.73
C HIS A 25 19.31 30.65 -37.94
N GLU A 26 19.29 31.85 -37.36
CA GLU A 26 20.30 32.30 -36.40
C GLU A 26 19.83 31.96 -34.99
N ILE A 27 20.61 31.24 -34.19
CA ILE A 27 20.17 30.69 -32.91
C ILE A 27 21.02 31.20 -31.75
N ILE A 28 20.34 31.73 -30.73
CA ILE A 28 20.92 32.04 -29.42
C ILE A 28 20.58 30.90 -28.44
N CYS A 29 21.59 30.11 -28.07
CA CYS A 29 21.49 29.14 -27.00
C CYS A 29 21.70 29.83 -25.65
N LEU A 30 20.63 29.97 -24.86
CA LEU A 30 20.67 30.59 -23.53
C LEU A 30 20.54 29.52 -22.44
N ASP A 31 21.62 29.25 -21.72
CA ASP A 31 21.68 28.15 -20.75
C ASP A 31 22.67 28.45 -19.61
N ASN A 32 22.29 28.21 -18.35
CA ASN A 32 23.20 28.36 -17.21
C ASN A 32 24.18 27.18 -17.08
N PHE A 33 23.94 26.10 -17.84
CA PHE A 33 24.57 24.78 -17.78
C PHE A 33 24.35 24.06 -16.44
N TYR A 34 23.19 24.26 -15.81
CA TYR A 34 22.78 23.55 -14.59
C TYR A 34 22.42 22.10 -14.91
N THR A 35 21.39 21.89 -15.75
CA THR A 35 21.07 20.60 -16.38
C THR A 35 21.55 20.54 -17.84
N GLY A 36 21.59 21.67 -18.56
CA GLY A 36 22.20 21.75 -19.89
C GLY A 36 23.71 21.45 -19.86
N ARG A 37 24.25 20.94 -20.97
CA ARG A 37 25.69 20.63 -21.10
C ARG A 37 26.24 21.30 -22.35
N LYS A 38 27.25 22.18 -22.20
CA LYS A 38 27.84 22.92 -23.34
C LYS A 38 28.26 22.01 -24.51
N ARG A 39 28.69 20.77 -24.23
CA ARG A 39 29.02 19.73 -25.23
C ARG A 39 27.92 19.51 -26.27
N ASN A 40 26.65 19.63 -25.87
CA ASN A 40 25.47 19.39 -26.71
C ASN A 40 25.29 20.44 -27.82
N VAL A 41 26.10 21.51 -27.83
CA VAL A 41 26.09 22.58 -28.84
C VAL A 41 27.51 23.04 -29.25
N LEU A 42 28.57 22.29 -28.90
CA LEU A 42 29.95 22.69 -29.23
C LEU A 42 30.21 22.72 -30.73
N HIS A 43 29.60 21.81 -31.49
CA HIS A 43 29.72 21.67 -32.95
C HIS A 43 29.22 22.88 -33.74
N TRP A 44 28.53 23.81 -33.09
CA TRP A 44 28.05 25.05 -33.70
C TRP A 44 28.83 26.31 -33.28
N LEU A 45 29.81 26.25 -32.38
CA LEU A 45 30.49 27.46 -31.89
C LEU A 45 31.21 28.28 -32.97
N ASP A 46 31.66 27.64 -34.06
CA ASP A 46 32.31 28.29 -35.19
C ASP A 46 31.32 28.64 -36.32
N ASN A 47 30.01 28.37 -36.15
CA ASN A 47 28.97 28.75 -37.09
C ASN A 47 28.58 30.22 -36.86
N PRO A 48 28.68 31.13 -37.85
CA PRO A 48 28.33 32.54 -37.68
C PRO A 48 26.86 32.77 -37.33
N ASN A 49 25.99 31.77 -37.52
CA ASN A 49 24.57 31.82 -37.16
C ASN A 49 24.30 31.30 -35.74
N PHE A 50 25.32 31.12 -34.87
CA PHE A 50 25.14 30.55 -33.54
C PHE A 50 25.83 31.33 -32.42
N GLU A 51 25.08 31.58 -31.34
CA GLU A 51 25.57 32.30 -30.15
C GLU A 51 25.27 31.49 -28.87
N THR A 52 26.27 31.18 -28.03
CA THR A 52 26.03 30.60 -26.69
C THR A 52 26.18 31.64 -25.60
N ILE A 53 25.11 31.92 -24.86
CA ILE A 53 25.12 32.84 -23.73
C ILE A 53 24.92 32.05 -22.44
N ARG A 54 25.91 32.09 -21.55
CA ARG A 54 25.79 31.48 -20.22
C ARG A 54 25.01 32.41 -19.29
N HIS A 55 23.72 32.16 -19.14
CA HIS A 55 22.82 33.03 -18.36
C HIS A 55 21.75 32.22 -17.63
N ASP A 56 21.36 32.67 -16.45
CA ASP A 56 20.27 32.07 -15.69
C ASP A 56 19.00 32.90 -15.86
N ILE A 57 17.96 32.29 -16.43
CA ILE A 57 16.71 33.00 -16.77
C ILE A 57 16.01 33.64 -15.57
N THR A 58 16.29 33.24 -14.31
CA THR A 58 15.70 33.94 -13.15
C THR A 58 16.19 35.38 -13.02
N ASP A 59 17.29 35.73 -13.68
CA ASP A 59 17.80 37.08 -13.85
C ASP A 59 17.42 37.61 -15.25
N PRO A 60 17.13 38.91 -15.41
CA PRO A 60 16.72 39.47 -16.70
C PRO A 60 17.89 39.61 -17.67
N ILE A 61 17.63 39.38 -18.97
CA ILE A 61 18.57 39.64 -20.07
C ILE A 61 17.86 40.40 -21.21
N ARG A 62 18.61 41.11 -22.04
CA ARG A 62 18.12 41.83 -23.22
C ARG A 62 18.82 41.32 -24.47
N LEU A 63 18.05 40.71 -25.36
CA LEU A 63 18.48 40.14 -26.65
C LEU A 63 17.45 40.54 -27.71
N GLU A 64 17.87 40.81 -28.94
CA GLU A 64 16.96 40.99 -30.07
C GLU A 64 16.77 39.64 -30.78
N VAL A 65 15.52 39.18 -30.91
CA VAL A 65 15.11 37.87 -31.47
C VAL A 65 13.67 37.94 -32.02
N ASP A 66 13.35 37.10 -33.01
CA ASP A 66 12.02 36.93 -33.62
C ASP A 66 11.18 35.84 -32.93
N GLN A 67 11.83 34.83 -32.34
CA GLN A 67 11.18 33.71 -31.67
C GLN A 67 11.89 33.33 -30.36
N VAL A 68 11.15 32.76 -29.41
CA VAL A 68 11.65 32.26 -28.11
C VAL A 68 11.07 30.87 -27.82
N TYR A 69 11.89 29.82 -27.92
CA TYR A 69 11.54 28.48 -27.41
C TYR A 69 11.98 28.36 -25.96
N HIS A 70 11.01 28.35 -25.05
CA HIS A 70 11.20 28.36 -23.62
C HIS A 70 11.13 26.93 -23.03
N LEU A 71 12.29 26.25 -23.05
CA LEU A 71 12.47 24.88 -22.58
C LEU A 71 13.20 24.78 -21.23
N ALA A 72 13.61 25.91 -20.65
CA ALA A 72 14.48 25.97 -19.48
C ALA A 72 13.73 25.63 -18.18
N CYS A 73 13.81 24.36 -17.75
CA CYS A 73 13.28 23.91 -16.47
C CYS A 73 13.98 22.61 -16.00
N PRO A 74 14.29 22.45 -14.71
CA PRO A 74 14.51 21.14 -14.10
C PRO A 74 13.23 20.29 -14.25
N ALA A 75 13.29 19.19 -15.01
CA ALA A 75 12.11 18.41 -15.41
C ALA A 75 12.25 16.90 -15.07
N SER A 76 12.97 16.62 -13.99
CA SER A 76 13.33 15.28 -13.52
C SER A 76 13.14 15.20 -12.00
N PRO A 77 12.65 14.07 -11.45
CA PRO A 77 12.38 13.92 -10.01
C PRO A 77 13.57 14.33 -9.13
N ILE A 78 14.76 13.81 -9.44
CA ILE A 78 16.00 14.14 -8.72
C ILE A 78 16.25 15.65 -8.75
N HIS A 79 16.11 16.28 -9.92
CA HIS A 79 16.44 17.69 -10.10
C HIS A 79 15.42 18.66 -9.48
N TYR A 80 14.11 18.37 -9.52
CA TYR A 80 13.12 19.25 -8.86
C TYR A 80 12.98 18.99 -7.36
N GLN A 81 13.18 17.75 -6.88
CA GLN A 81 13.24 17.47 -5.44
C GLN A 81 14.53 18.00 -4.78
N TYR A 82 15.65 18.07 -5.50
CA TYR A 82 16.91 18.64 -5.01
C TYR A 82 16.81 20.15 -4.71
N ASN A 83 16.11 20.91 -5.55
CA ASN A 83 15.89 22.35 -5.30
C ASN A 83 14.53 22.84 -5.84
N PRO A 84 13.42 22.56 -5.13
CA PRO A 84 12.09 22.99 -5.56
C PRO A 84 11.99 24.52 -5.58
N VAL A 85 12.64 25.22 -4.64
CA VAL A 85 12.65 26.69 -4.58
C VAL A 85 13.34 27.34 -5.80
N LYS A 86 14.37 26.72 -6.37
CA LYS A 86 14.94 27.17 -7.66
C LYS A 86 14.05 26.73 -8.83
N THR A 87 13.43 25.55 -8.77
CA THR A 87 12.52 25.05 -9.82
C THR A 87 11.29 25.94 -9.99
N ILE A 88 10.61 26.33 -8.91
CA ILE A 88 9.50 27.30 -8.97
C ILE A 88 9.99 28.67 -9.44
N LYS A 89 11.14 29.18 -8.96
CA LYS A 89 11.71 30.45 -9.48
C LYS A 89 12.00 30.38 -10.97
N THR A 90 12.43 29.23 -11.49
CA THR A 90 12.72 29.02 -12.91
C THR A 90 11.43 29.04 -13.74
N ASN A 91 10.38 28.34 -13.32
CA ASN A 91 9.07 28.33 -13.99
C ASN A 91 8.26 29.64 -13.81
N VAL A 92 8.59 30.49 -12.82
CA VAL A 92 7.84 31.72 -12.52
C VAL A 92 8.63 32.96 -12.93
N LEU A 93 9.74 33.26 -12.27
CA LEU A 93 10.56 34.43 -12.58
C LEU A 93 11.28 34.26 -13.93
N GLY A 94 11.74 33.04 -14.21
CA GLY A 94 12.39 32.71 -15.48
C GLY A 94 11.45 32.86 -16.68
N THR A 95 10.26 32.25 -16.60
CA THR A 95 9.23 32.42 -17.63
C THR A 95 8.75 33.87 -17.75
N MET A 96 8.53 34.59 -16.63
CA MET A 96 8.19 36.02 -16.65
C MET A 96 9.27 36.89 -17.31
N ASN A 97 10.55 36.65 -17.04
CA ASN A 97 11.65 37.38 -17.68
C ASN A 97 11.70 37.12 -19.19
N MET A 98 11.45 35.89 -19.63
CA MET A 98 11.49 35.53 -21.05
C MET A 98 10.23 36.00 -21.81
N LEU A 99 9.07 36.05 -21.15
CA LEU A 99 7.86 36.69 -21.69
C LEU A 99 8.01 38.22 -21.77
N GLY A 100 8.61 38.84 -20.75
CA GLY A 100 8.96 40.27 -20.77
C GLY A 100 9.97 40.62 -21.86
N LEU A 101 10.92 39.72 -22.14
CA LEU A 101 11.82 39.82 -23.28
C LEU A 101 11.06 39.70 -24.61
N ALA A 102 10.23 38.68 -24.78
CA ALA A 102 9.44 38.47 -26.00
C ALA A 102 8.51 39.65 -26.29
N LYS A 103 7.83 40.20 -25.27
CA LYS A 103 7.05 41.45 -25.35
C LYS A 103 7.88 42.62 -25.86
N ARG A 104 9.10 42.80 -25.33
CA ARG A 104 9.98 43.95 -25.65
C ARG A 104 10.37 43.97 -27.13
N VAL A 105 10.56 42.81 -27.75
CA VAL A 105 11.06 42.67 -29.13
C VAL A 105 10.02 42.16 -30.12
N ASN A 106 8.77 41.96 -29.67
CA ASN A 106 7.66 41.40 -30.42
C ASN A 106 7.95 39.98 -30.99
N ALA A 107 8.60 39.13 -30.18
CA ALA A 107 8.88 37.74 -30.55
C ALA A 107 7.70 36.80 -30.29
N LYS A 108 7.54 35.77 -31.14
CA LYS A 108 6.66 34.62 -30.84
C LYS A 108 7.32 33.72 -29.79
N PHE A 109 6.54 33.16 -28.88
CA PHE A 109 6.99 32.45 -27.68
C PHE A 109 6.37 31.04 -27.61
N LEU A 110 7.14 30.02 -27.24
CA LEU A 110 6.65 28.67 -26.97
C LEU A 110 7.12 28.20 -25.60
N LEU A 111 6.20 27.72 -24.77
CA LEU A 111 6.46 27.14 -23.45
C LEU A 111 6.43 25.60 -23.52
N ALA A 112 7.52 24.93 -23.13
CA ALA A 112 7.45 23.50 -22.85
C ALA A 112 6.84 23.25 -21.45
N SER A 113 5.61 22.76 -21.47
CA SER A 113 4.92 22.21 -20.32
C SER A 113 5.14 20.69 -20.24
N THR A 114 4.44 20.02 -19.34
CA THR A 114 4.51 18.57 -19.13
C THR A 114 3.14 18.03 -18.72
N SER A 115 3.02 16.72 -18.64
CA SER A 115 1.83 16.05 -18.09
C SER A 115 1.53 16.39 -16.62
N GLU A 116 2.49 16.98 -15.90
CA GLU A 116 2.33 17.37 -14.49
C GLU A 116 1.27 18.46 -14.25
N VAL A 117 0.91 19.27 -15.26
CA VAL A 117 -0.17 20.26 -15.09
C VAL A 117 -1.56 19.63 -14.93
N TYR A 118 -1.69 18.34 -15.27
CA TYR A 118 -2.90 17.56 -15.04
C TYR A 118 -2.92 16.86 -13.67
N GLY A 119 -1.77 16.74 -12.98
CA GLY A 119 -1.64 16.21 -11.62
C GLY A 119 -1.82 14.71 -11.48
N ASP A 120 -2.71 14.30 -10.59
CA ASP A 120 -3.26 12.95 -10.51
C ASP A 120 -4.64 12.96 -11.18
N PRO A 121 -4.70 12.88 -12.52
CA PRO A 121 -5.89 13.23 -13.28
C PRO A 121 -7.04 12.25 -13.07
N GLU A 122 -8.25 12.76 -12.89
CA GLU A 122 -9.47 11.95 -12.74
C GLU A 122 -10.06 11.48 -14.09
N VAL A 123 -9.53 11.98 -15.21
CA VAL A 123 -10.13 11.84 -16.56
C VAL A 123 -9.09 11.37 -17.55
N HIS A 124 -9.25 10.18 -18.14
CA HIS A 124 -8.34 9.57 -19.11
C HIS A 124 -9.06 9.24 -20.43
N PRO A 125 -8.45 9.47 -21.60
CA PRO A 125 -7.24 10.25 -21.80
C PRO A 125 -7.44 11.74 -21.48
N GLN A 126 -6.39 12.38 -20.97
CA GLN A 126 -6.33 13.80 -20.68
C GLN A 126 -6.32 14.61 -21.98
N SER A 127 -7.45 15.23 -22.32
CA SER A 127 -7.54 16.29 -23.32
C SER A 127 -7.04 17.62 -22.76
N GLU A 128 -6.66 18.54 -23.64
CA GLU A 128 -6.04 19.81 -23.26
C GLU A 128 -7.01 20.76 -22.55
N ASP A 129 -8.31 20.50 -22.65
CA ASP A 129 -9.39 21.19 -21.94
C ASP A 129 -9.61 20.64 -20.51
N TYR A 130 -9.04 19.48 -20.16
CA TYR A 130 -9.07 18.97 -18.79
C TYR A 130 -8.17 19.82 -17.88
N ARG A 131 -8.78 20.40 -16.84
CA ARG A 131 -8.12 21.38 -15.97
C ARG A 131 -7.13 20.77 -14.98
N GLY A 132 -7.07 19.44 -14.85
CA GLY A 132 -6.16 18.73 -13.96
C GLY A 132 -6.61 18.71 -12.49
N ASN A 133 -6.45 17.56 -11.85
CA ASN A 133 -6.58 17.41 -10.40
C ASN A 133 -5.18 17.42 -9.80
N VAL A 134 -4.75 18.57 -9.25
CA VAL A 134 -3.45 18.70 -8.58
C VAL A 134 -3.66 19.07 -7.12
N SER A 135 -2.95 18.36 -6.25
CA SER A 135 -2.66 18.79 -4.90
C SER A 135 -1.34 19.57 -4.90
N CYS A 136 -1.33 20.78 -4.35
CA CYS A 136 -0.08 21.48 -4.03
C CYS A 136 0.70 20.76 -2.89
N THR A 137 0.24 19.60 -2.40
CA THR A 137 0.52 19.13 -1.03
C THR A 137 0.30 17.62 -0.72
N GLY A 138 1.21 16.74 -1.14
CA GLY A 138 1.71 15.48 -0.47
C GLY A 138 2.93 14.95 -1.23
N ILE A 139 4.06 14.41 -0.72
CA ILE A 139 4.52 13.71 0.53
C ILE A 139 4.88 14.49 1.81
N ARG A 140 5.13 13.72 2.89
CA ARG A 140 5.39 14.11 4.31
C ARG A 140 6.56 13.26 4.86
N SER A 141 7.44 13.65 5.79
CA SER A 141 7.35 14.45 7.04
C SER A 141 6.63 13.72 8.19
N CYS A 142 7.38 13.10 9.12
CA CYS A 142 6.82 12.34 10.26
C CYS A 142 7.35 12.82 11.63
N TYR A 143 6.62 12.49 12.70
CA TYR A 143 6.86 12.80 14.12
C TYR A 143 7.23 11.55 14.93
N ASP A 144 7.80 11.70 16.13
CA ASP A 144 8.08 10.57 17.03
C ASP A 144 6.86 10.08 17.85
N ALA A 145 6.93 8.85 18.37
CA ALA A 145 5.84 8.18 19.10
C ALA A 145 5.37 8.91 20.38
N ALA A 146 6.15 9.85 20.89
CA ALA A 146 5.85 10.61 22.11
C ALA A 146 5.45 12.07 21.81
N THR A 147 5.18 12.38 20.54
CA THR A 147 4.45 13.58 20.12
C THR A 147 2.94 13.30 20.18
N GLU A 148 2.18 14.27 20.65
CA GLU A 148 0.72 14.26 20.78
C GLU A 148 0.11 15.17 19.72
N ILE A 149 -1.10 14.84 19.26
CA ILE A 149 -1.89 15.66 18.33
C ILE A 149 -3.18 16.14 19.03
N LEU A 150 -3.59 17.37 18.75
CA LEU A 150 -4.85 17.91 19.28
C LEU A 150 -6.02 17.37 18.44
N THR A 151 -6.99 16.73 19.09
CA THR A 151 -8.22 16.24 18.49
C THR A 151 -9.44 17.06 18.94
N GLU A 152 -10.60 16.84 18.33
CA GLU A 152 -11.85 17.46 18.80
C GLU A 152 -12.29 16.99 20.21
N ASN A 153 -11.65 15.94 20.73
CA ASN A 153 -11.82 15.38 22.07
C ASN A 153 -10.58 15.64 22.98
N GLY A 154 -9.77 16.65 22.69
CA GLY A 154 -8.56 16.99 23.44
C GLY A 154 -7.28 16.34 22.88
N TRP A 155 -6.19 16.39 23.64
CA TRP A 155 -4.86 15.91 23.22
C TRP A 155 -4.72 14.39 23.31
N VAL A 156 -4.19 13.76 22.26
CA VAL A 156 -4.00 12.31 22.16
C VAL A 156 -2.58 12.01 21.63
N PRO A 157 -1.81 11.07 22.22
CA PRO A 157 -0.55 10.60 21.63
C PRO A 157 -0.77 10.07 20.20
N PHE A 158 0.14 10.34 19.27
CA PHE A 158 0.02 9.81 17.89
C PHE A 158 -0.24 8.29 17.81
N PRO A 159 0.40 7.42 18.63
CA PRO A 159 0.12 5.98 18.66
C PRO A 159 -1.33 5.61 19.02
N ASP A 160 -2.02 6.47 19.77
CA ASP A 160 -3.37 6.24 20.30
C ASP A 160 -4.47 6.92 19.45
N LEU A 161 -4.11 7.61 18.37
CA LEU A 161 -5.05 8.31 17.50
C LEU A 161 -5.94 7.32 16.72
N GLN A 162 -7.23 7.34 17.05
CA GLN A 162 -8.25 6.50 16.42
C GLN A 162 -8.71 7.06 15.07
N ALA A 163 -8.96 6.17 14.11
CA ALA A 163 -9.48 6.54 12.79
C ALA A 163 -10.86 7.21 12.89
N GLY A 164 -11.10 8.24 12.06
CA GLY A 164 -12.37 8.98 12.03
C GLY A 164 -12.47 10.15 13.01
N VAL A 165 -11.59 10.23 14.02
CA VAL A 165 -11.53 11.38 14.95
C VAL A 165 -10.97 12.62 14.24
N ARG A 166 -11.58 13.80 14.42
CA ARG A 166 -11.09 15.03 13.79
C ARG A 166 -9.92 15.62 14.56
N VAL A 167 -8.85 15.98 13.84
CA VAL A 167 -7.65 16.64 14.37
C VAL A 167 -7.69 18.15 14.12
N ALA A 168 -7.08 18.92 15.01
CA ALA A 168 -6.97 20.37 14.89
C ALA A 168 -5.88 20.76 13.90
N THR A 169 -6.22 21.71 13.03
CA THR A 169 -5.43 22.16 11.90
C THR A 169 -5.49 23.68 11.78
N LEU A 170 -4.60 24.30 11.00
CA LEU A 170 -4.51 25.76 10.88
C LEU A 170 -4.69 26.22 9.44
N ASN A 171 -5.64 27.12 9.20
CA ASN A 171 -5.83 27.72 7.88
C ASN A 171 -4.94 28.95 7.65
N ARG A 172 -5.01 29.53 6.45
CA ARG A 172 -4.14 30.66 6.03
C ARG A 172 -4.37 31.94 6.85
N ASP A 173 -5.58 32.13 7.35
CA ASP A 173 -5.96 33.27 8.21
C ASP A 173 -5.59 33.02 9.69
N ARG A 174 -4.90 31.90 9.97
CA ARG A 174 -4.52 31.40 11.31
C ARG A 174 -5.72 30.98 12.17
N GLN A 175 -6.86 30.72 11.55
CA GLN A 175 -8.01 30.15 12.24
C GLN A 175 -7.87 28.63 12.34
N ILE A 176 -8.38 28.07 13.44
CA ILE A 176 -8.20 26.66 13.79
C ILE A 176 -9.43 25.84 13.41
N GLU A 177 -9.21 24.85 12.55
CA GLU A 177 -10.22 24.02 11.90
C GLU A 177 -10.04 22.55 12.28
N TYR A 178 -11.14 21.81 12.45
CA TYR A 178 -11.11 20.38 12.79
C TYR A 178 -11.45 19.51 11.58
N HIS A 179 -10.50 18.68 11.15
CA HIS A 179 -10.60 17.83 9.97
C HIS A 179 -10.42 16.35 10.34
N VAL A 180 -11.23 15.45 9.78
CA VAL A 180 -10.92 14.02 9.82
C VAL A 180 -9.65 13.83 8.99
N PRO A 181 -8.60 13.15 9.49
CA PRO A 181 -7.45 12.79 8.67
C PRO A 181 -7.88 12.01 7.43
N ASP A 182 -7.42 12.45 6.26
CA ASP A 182 -7.60 11.71 5.01
C ASP A 182 -6.76 10.41 5.02
N GLU A 183 -5.69 10.35 5.85
CA GLU A 183 -4.84 9.18 6.12
C GLU A 183 -4.21 9.27 7.53
N HIS A 184 -3.99 8.13 8.21
CA HIS A 184 -3.12 8.01 9.40
C HIS A 184 -1.94 7.08 9.07
N ILE A 185 -0.72 7.63 9.12
CA ILE A 185 0.52 7.02 8.67
C ILE A 185 1.33 6.57 9.90
N VAL A 186 1.73 5.30 9.93
CA VAL A 186 2.64 4.74 10.95
C VAL A 186 3.71 3.93 10.26
N GLN A 187 5.00 4.26 10.47
CA GLN A 187 6.12 3.64 9.76
C GLN A 187 7.27 3.31 10.73
N PRO A 188 7.87 2.10 10.68
CA PRO A 188 9.09 1.81 11.43
C PRO A 188 10.26 2.63 10.88
N TYR A 189 11.00 3.29 11.76
CA TYR A 189 12.13 4.16 11.45
C TYR A 189 13.33 3.87 12.36
N VAL A 190 14.50 3.74 11.74
CA VAL A 190 15.80 3.62 12.41
C VAL A 190 16.73 4.65 11.80
N GLY A 191 17.13 5.66 12.58
CA GLY A 191 17.89 6.79 12.05
C GLY A 191 18.08 7.92 13.06
N GLU A 192 18.31 9.14 12.56
CA GLU A 192 18.41 10.36 13.38
C GLU A 192 17.14 11.21 13.21
N LEU A 193 16.46 11.51 14.31
CA LEU A 193 15.45 12.55 14.36
C LEU A 193 16.08 13.89 14.75
N LEU A 194 15.47 14.97 14.29
CA LEU A 194 15.83 16.34 14.61
C LEU A 194 14.82 16.91 15.60
N ARG A 195 15.28 17.25 16.80
CA ARG A 195 14.45 17.80 17.86
C ARG A 195 14.68 19.29 18.07
N PHE A 196 13.64 20.07 17.83
CA PHE A 196 13.60 21.51 18.07
C PHE A 196 12.84 21.76 19.37
N ALA A 197 13.54 22.15 20.44
CA ALA A 197 12.93 22.30 21.76
C ALA A 197 13.44 23.51 22.55
N ASN A 198 12.51 24.28 23.11
CA ASN A 198 12.79 25.28 24.14
C ASN A 198 11.61 25.34 25.14
N SER A 199 11.55 26.34 26.03
CA SER A 199 10.49 26.47 27.03
C SER A 199 9.09 26.74 26.47
N GLN A 200 8.98 27.10 25.19
CA GLN A 200 7.74 27.53 24.53
C GLN A 200 7.18 26.48 23.56
N PHE A 201 8.02 25.63 22.96
CA PHE A 201 7.62 24.54 22.06
C PHE A 201 8.61 23.36 22.14
N ASP A 202 8.18 22.16 21.70
CA ASP A 202 9.02 20.96 21.58
C ASP A 202 8.48 20.14 20.39
N LEU A 203 9.31 19.86 19.40
CA LEU A 203 8.99 19.11 18.18
C LEU A 203 10.12 18.13 17.90
N CYS A 204 9.81 16.86 17.67
CA CYS A 204 10.78 15.81 17.34
C CYS A 204 10.37 15.12 16.04
N VAL A 205 11.15 15.33 14.98
CA VAL A 205 10.72 15.07 13.58
C VAL A 205 11.80 14.42 12.74
N THR A 206 11.41 13.78 11.63
CA THR A 206 12.36 13.25 10.64
C THR A 206 13.18 14.37 9.96
N PRO A 207 14.40 14.11 9.44
CA PRO A 207 15.23 15.15 8.82
C PRO A 207 14.55 15.87 7.64
N ASN A 208 13.77 15.14 6.85
CA ASN A 208 12.99 15.65 5.72
C ASN A 208 11.66 16.33 6.10
N HIS A 209 11.42 16.63 7.38
CA HIS A 209 10.14 17.16 7.86
C HIS A 209 9.95 18.65 7.56
N TRP A 210 8.80 19.05 7.05
CA TRP A 210 8.50 20.45 6.73
C TRP A 210 7.94 21.23 7.93
N MET A 211 8.81 21.99 8.58
CA MET A 211 8.48 22.91 9.68
C MET A 211 7.65 24.09 9.16
N TYR A 212 6.50 24.40 9.77
CA TYR A 212 5.70 25.58 9.44
C TYR A 212 6.16 26.78 10.28
N VAL A 213 6.72 27.81 9.64
CA VAL A 213 7.51 28.84 10.33
C VAL A 213 7.20 30.26 9.85
N ARG A 214 7.25 31.20 10.79
CA ARG A 214 7.14 32.65 10.59
C ARG A 214 8.52 33.29 10.56
N SER A 215 8.76 34.11 9.55
CA SER A 215 9.96 34.92 9.39
C SER A 215 9.92 36.20 10.24
N LYS A 216 11.09 36.86 10.41
CA LYS A 216 11.19 38.21 11.01
C LYS A 216 10.41 39.30 10.25
N SER A 217 10.11 39.08 8.97
CA SER A 217 9.28 39.96 8.14
C SER A 217 7.84 39.45 7.99
N ASP A 218 7.33 38.81 9.04
CA ASP A 218 5.97 38.26 9.22
C ASP A 218 5.47 37.20 8.21
N SER A 219 6.15 36.97 7.09
CA SER A 219 5.77 35.93 6.14
C SER A 219 5.89 34.51 6.73
N LEU A 220 4.83 33.71 6.55
CA LEU A 220 4.76 32.27 6.89
C LEU A 220 5.24 31.41 5.73
N LYS A 221 6.00 30.36 6.02
CA LYS A 221 6.67 29.47 5.04
C LYS A 221 6.82 28.05 5.60
N PHE A 222 7.03 27.08 4.72
CA PHE A 222 7.57 25.77 5.11
C PHE A 222 9.09 25.75 4.87
N LEU A 223 9.85 25.14 5.78
CA LEU A 223 11.29 24.85 5.65
C LEU A 223 11.55 23.40 6.09
N ARG A 224 12.53 22.70 5.50
CA ARG A 224 12.89 21.34 5.96
C ARG A 224 13.69 21.41 7.26
N ALA A 225 13.42 20.47 8.16
CA ALA A 225 14.11 20.32 9.44
C ALA A 225 15.64 20.16 9.28
N ASP A 226 16.10 19.53 8.21
CA ASP A 226 17.53 19.34 7.90
C ASP A 226 18.21 20.51 7.16
N GLU A 227 17.52 21.63 6.94
CA GLU A 227 18.15 22.83 6.37
C GLU A 227 19.28 23.38 7.27
N ASN A 228 20.44 23.60 6.65
CA ASN A 228 21.61 24.19 7.29
C ASN A 228 21.47 25.73 7.38
N ILE A 229 20.54 26.18 8.24
CA ILE A 229 20.15 27.59 8.40
C ILE A 229 20.29 28.06 9.86
N HIS A 230 20.37 29.38 10.05
CA HIS A 230 20.31 29.99 11.38
C HIS A 230 18.87 29.97 11.92
N TRP A 231 18.46 28.82 12.45
CA TRP A 231 17.13 28.55 13.03
C TRP A 231 16.63 29.64 14.00
N ASN A 232 17.52 30.25 14.78
CA ASN A 232 17.23 31.39 15.67
C ASN A 232 16.67 32.66 14.97
N SER A 233 16.68 32.73 13.63
CA SER A 233 16.04 33.80 12.86
C SER A 233 14.59 33.53 12.46
N TRP A 234 14.07 32.35 12.77
CA TRP A 234 12.71 31.91 12.47
C TRP A 234 11.90 31.69 13.76
N ARG A 235 10.58 31.65 13.63
CA ARG A 235 9.65 31.37 14.73
C ARG A 235 8.66 30.29 14.31
N VAL A 236 8.31 29.35 15.18
CA VAL A 236 7.21 28.40 14.95
C VAL A 236 5.93 28.96 15.57
N LEU A 237 4.76 28.73 14.94
CA LEU A 237 3.48 29.12 15.53
C LEU A 237 3.12 28.15 16.68
N THR A 238 2.58 28.67 17.77
CA THR A 238 2.19 27.92 18.98
C THR A 238 0.79 28.29 19.48
N GLY A 239 -0.07 28.78 18.59
CA GLY A 239 -1.42 29.25 18.88
C GLY A 239 -2.06 29.86 17.62
N GLY A 240 -3.37 30.10 17.68
CA GLY A 240 -4.17 30.61 16.56
C GLY A 240 -5.57 31.00 17.02
N GLU A 241 -6.45 31.33 16.10
CA GLU A 241 -7.78 31.88 16.36
C GLU A 241 -8.84 30.77 16.30
N PHE A 242 -9.48 30.41 17.42
CA PHE A 242 -10.53 29.41 17.42
C PHE A 242 -11.90 30.02 17.12
N THR A 243 -12.61 29.43 16.16
CA THR A 243 -14.04 29.68 15.96
C THR A 243 -14.88 28.76 16.85
N GLY A 244 -15.98 29.26 17.40
CA GLY A 244 -16.94 28.49 18.18
C GLY A 244 -18.27 29.22 18.33
N GLN A 245 -19.30 28.52 18.80
CA GLN A 245 -20.67 29.04 18.81
C GLN A 245 -21.02 29.71 20.14
N GLU A 246 -21.74 30.84 20.07
CA GLU A 246 -22.44 31.41 21.22
C GLU A 246 -23.60 30.49 21.64
N ARG A 247 -23.75 30.25 22.94
CA ARG A 247 -24.97 29.68 23.53
C ARG A 247 -25.57 30.71 24.49
N GLU A 248 -26.87 30.96 24.40
CA GLU A 248 -27.55 31.93 25.26
C GLU A 248 -27.81 31.36 26.68
N TRP A 249 -28.12 30.06 26.76
CA TRP A 249 -28.56 29.38 27.99
C TRP A 249 -27.83 28.07 28.23
N PHE A 250 -27.50 27.79 29.49
CA PHE A 250 -27.19 26.44 29.98
C PHE A 250 -28.47 25.84 30.60
N GLU A 251 -28.83 24.62 30.18
CA GLU A 251 -30.07 23.94 30.60
C GLU A 251 -29.78 22.89 31.69
N LEU A 252 -30.38 23.04 32.86
CA LEU A 252 -30.19 22.19 34.05
C LEU A 252 -31.24 21.05 34.13
N GLY A 253 -31.96 20.80 33.03
CA GLY A 253 -33.00 19.77 32.94
C GLY A 253 -34.24 20.06 33.81
N GLN A 254 -34.99 19.00 34.14
CA GLN A 254 -36.14 19.12 35.04
C GLN A 254 -35.68 19.10 36.51
N PRO A 255 -36.15 20.02 37.36
CA PRO A 255 -35.81 19.99 38.79
C PRO A 255 -36.44 18.78 39.48
N PRO A 256 -35.84 18.27 40.58
CA PRO A 256 -36.43 17.21 41.38
C PRO A 256 -37.87 17.50 41.80
N ARG A 257 -38.73 16.47 41.79
CA ARG A 257 -40.09 16.58 42.34
C ARG A 257 -40.00 17.07 43.80
N ASN A 258 -40.64 18.20 44.11
CA ASN A 258 -40.58 18.95 45.37
C ASN A 258 -39.33 19.83 45.62
N ALA A 259 -38.57 20.22 44.58
CA ALA A 259 -37.52 21.24 44.70
C ALA A 259 -38.09 22.60 45.16
N LYS A 260 -37.47 23.23 46.18
CA LYS A 260 -37.88 24.54 46.73
C LYS A 260 -37.54 25.74 45.84
N ILE A 261 -36.66 25.54 44.86
CA ILE A 261 -36.22 26.53 43.87
C ILE A 261 -36.24 25.79 42.53
N ASN A 262 -36.75 26.43 41.48
CA ASN A 262 -36.97 25.84 40.17
C ASN A 262 -36.14 26.60 39.13
N VAL A 263 -34.84 26.29 39.08
CA VAL A 263 -33.94 26.79 38.02
C VAL A 263 -33.94 25.75 36.91
N LYS A 264 -34.52 26.11 35.75
CA LYS A 264 -34.47 25.27 34.54
C LYS A 264 -33.26 25.56 33.69
N ARG A 265 -32.92 26.84 33.56
CA ARG A 265 -31.82 27.35 32.76
C ARG A 265 -31.15 28.56 33.41
N ILE A 266 -29.87 28.74 33.14
CA ILE A 266 -29.02 29.85 33.59
C ILE A 266 -28.42 30.54 32.35
N PRO A 267 -28.26 31.87 32.31
CA PRO A 267 -27.55 32.53 31.20
C PRO A 267 -26.14 31.93 31.06
N MET A 268 -25.75 31.53 29.85
CA MET A 268 -24.51 30.76 29.66
C MET A 268 -23.27 31.49 30.21
N ASP A 269 -23.19 32.81 30.05
CA ASP A 269 -22.11 33.64 30.58
C ASP A 269 -21.96 33.49 32.11
N ALA A 270 -23.06 33.60 32.86
CA ALA A 270 -23.06 33.40 34.31
C ALA A 270 -22.78 31.95 34.70
N TRP A 271 -23.22 30.97 33.89
CA TRP A 271 -22.86 29.57 34.09
C TRP A 271 -21.36 29.31 33.92
N LEU A 272 -20.72 29.90 32.90
CA LEU A 272 -19.29 29.73 32.62
C LEU A 272 -18.41 30.41 33.68
N GLU A 273 -18.80 31.58 34.13
CA GLU A 273 -18.13 32.28 35.23
C GLU A 273 -18.21 31.42 36.52
N PHE A 274 -19.41 30.93 36.86
CA PHE A 274 -19.61 30.02 38.00
C PHE A 274 -18.83 28.70 37.84
N LEU A 275 -18.80 28.12 36.64
CA LEU A 275 -18.10 26.87 36.36
C LEU A 275 -16.59 27.03 36.56
N GLY A 276 -15.99 28.16 36.14
CA GLY A 276 -14.59 28.45 36.41
C GLY A 276 -14.29 28.55 37.91
N TYR A 277 -15.10 29.32 38.65
CA TYR A 277 -14.97 29.40 40.11
C TYR A 277 -15.18 28.03 40.80
N TYR A 278 -16.11 27.20 40.33
CA TYR A 278 -16.33 25.86 40.86
C TYR A 278 -15.18 24.91 40.51
N ILE A 279 -14.59 24.98 39.31
CA ILE A 279 -13.49 24.10 38.90
C ILE A 279 -12.27 24.35 39.79
N SER A 280 -11.90 25.62 40.00
CA SER A 280 -10.82 26.04 40.92
C SER A 280 -11.14 25.77 42.39
N GLU A 281 -12.08 26.53 42.95
CA GLU A 281 -12.26 26.71 44.40
C GLU A 281 -13.43 25.87 44.96
N GLY A 282 -14.08 25.08 44.11
CA GLY A 282 -15.37 24.45 44.39
C GLY A 282 -15.33 22.95 44.65
N CYS A 283 -16.19 22.48 45.55
CA CYS A 283 -16.44 21.05 45.77
C CYS A 283 -17.92 20.76 46.08
N VAL A 284 -18.34 19.51 45.87
CA VAL A 284 -19.65 19.02 46.34
C VAL A 284 -19.47 18.15 47.59
N HIS A 285 -20.15 18.52 48.67
CA HIS A 285 -20.25 17.72 49.88
C HIS A 285 -21.68 17.18 50.06
N VAL A 286 -21.85 15.87 49.86
CA VAL A 286 -23.12 15.17 50.07
C VAL A 286 -23.13 14.54 51.46
N ARG A 287 -24.02 15.00 52.35
CA ARG A 287 -24.15 14.48 53.72
C ARG A 287 -25.43 13.66 53.88
N GLN A 288 -25.29 12.35 54.04
CA GLN A 288 -26.41 11.46 54.37
C GLN A 288 -26.90 11.66 55.81
N ARG A 289 -28.21 11.56 56.02
CA ARG A 289 -28.92 11.65 57.30
C ARG A 289 -30.20 10.82 57.25
N ALA A 290 -30.39 9.92 58.20
CA ALA A 290 -31.69 9.28 58.42
C ALA A 290 -32.68 10.27 59.05
N ARG A 291 -33.93 10.30 58.56
CA ARG A 291 -35.04 11.07 59.14
C ARG A 291 -36.24 10.16 59.37
N VAL A 292 -36.73 10.10 60.60
CA VAL A 292 -37.95 9.36 60.94
C VAL A 292 -39.17 10.26 60.68
N VAL A 293 -40.16 9.75 59.93
CA VAL A 293 -41.45 10.41 59.71
C VAL A 293 -42.55 9.37 59.82
N GLY A 294 -43.53 9.57 60.71
CA GLY A 294 -44.65 8.63 60.89
C GLY A 294 -44.23 7.20 61.26
N GLY A 295 -43.13 7.04 62.00
CA GLY A 295 -42.58 5.73 62.39
C GLY A 295 -41.81 4.99 61.29
N ARG A 296 -41.60 5.60 60.11
CA ARG A 296 -40.74 5.06 59.04
C ARG A 296 -39.45 5.86 58.91
N ASN A 297 -38.34 5.15 58.70
CA ASN A 297 -37.05 5.76 58.39
C ASN A 297 -37.01 6.14 56.90
N TYR A 298 -36.51 7.34 56.62
CA TYR A 298 -36.20 7.81 55.27
C TYR A 298 -34.75 8.28 55.23
N ASP A 299 -33.96 7.73 54.32
CA ASP A 299 -32.61 8.22 54.08
C ASP A 299 -32.67 9.47 53.20
N ILE A 300 -32.09 10.56 53.71
CA ILE A 300 -32.07 11.87 53.06
C ILE A 300 -30.61 12.30 52.91
N ALA A 301 -30.26 12.84 51.74
CA ALA A 301 -28.96 13.42 51.48
C ALA A 301 -29.07 14.95 51.37
N ASP A 302 -28.31 15.66 52.19
CA ASP A 302 -28.08 17.11 52.04
C ASP A 302 -26.97 17.31 51.00
N TYR A 303 -27.31 17.85 49.84
CA TYR A 303 -26.37 18.19 48.77
C TYR A 303 -25.91 19.64 48.92
N ASN A 304 -24.60 19.84 49.10
CA ASN A 304 -24.01 21.16 49.34
C ASN A 304 -22.91 21.40 48.30
N ILE A 305 -23.04 22.44 47.49
CA ILE A 305 -21.95 22.98 46.68
C ILE A 305 -21.26 24.02 47.56
N LEU A 306 -19.95 23.90 47.75
CA LEU A 306 -19.13 24.84 48.50
C LEU A 306 -18.14 25.50 47.55
N ILE A 307 -17.93 26.81 47.68
CA ILE A 307 -16.87 27.56 47.02
C ILE A 307 -16.19 28.43 48.09
N ALA A 308 -14.88 28.29 48.26
CA ALA A 308 -14.10 29.08 49.21
C ALA A 308 -13.33 30.20 48.50
N GLN A 309 -13.09 31.33 49.15
CA GLN A 309 -12.17 32.35 48.65
C GLN A 309 -11.70 33.25 49.79
N GLU A 310 -10.39 33.30 50.05
CA GLU A 310 -9.80 34.12 51.12
C GLU A 310 -9.66 35.61 50.73
N ASN A 311 -9.42 35.91 49.45
CA ASN A 311 -9.30 37.28 48.96
C ASN A 311 -10.68 37.98 48.90
N PRO A 312 -10.88 39.15 49.56
CA PRO A 312 -12.18 39.83 49.57
C PRO A 312 -12.68 40.31 48.20
N GLU A 313 -11.80 40.77 47.32
CA GLU A 313 -12.15 41.30 45.99
C GLU A 313 -12.60 40.16 45.06
N LYS A 314 -11.82 39.06 45.02
CA LYS A 314 -12.20 37.81 44.32
C LYS A 314 -13.56 37.29 44.83
N ARG A 315 -13.78 37.35 46.15
CA ARG A 315 -15.04 36.94 46.81
C ARG A 315 -16.24 37.80 46.40
N GLU A 316 -16.05 39.10 46.15
CA GLU A 316 -17.11 39.99 45.66
C GLU A 316 -17.54 39.63 44.22
N SER A 317 -16.60 39.25 43.35
CA SER A 317 -16.91 38.74 42.01
C SER A 317 -17.70 37.42 42.07
N ILE A 318 -17.27 36.47 42.93
CA ILE A 318 -17.99 35.21 43.14
C ILE A 318 -19.43 35.47 43.65
N GLN A 319 -19.62 36.39 44.60
CA GLN A 319 -20.96 36.82 45.08
C GLN A 319 -21.83 37.29 43.91
N LYS A 320 -21.34 38.24 43.10
CA LYS A 320 -22.07 38.80 41.94
C LYS A 320 -22.41 37.76 40.87
N CYS A 321 -21.56 36.76 40.70
CA CYS A 321 -21.83 35.62 39.82
C CYS A 321 -22.94 34.74 40.40
N LEU A 322 -22.84 34.34 41.67
CA LEU A 322 -23.83 33.48 42.34
C LEU A 322 -25.23 34.09 42.37
N ASP A 323 -25.35 35.41 42.55
CA ASP A 323 -26.63 36.14 42.51
C ASP A 323 -27.36 36.02 41.15
N GLN A 324 -26.65 35.77 40.05
CA GLN A 324 -27.21 35.61 38.71
C GLN A 324 -27.72 34.18 38.42
N LEU A 325 -27.33 33.18 39.22
CA LEU A 325 -27.66 31.77 38.98
C LEU A 325 -29.09 31.38 39.40
N GLY A 326 -29.82 32.27 40.08
CA GLY A 326 -31.18 32.02 40.57
C GLY A 326 -31.29 31.03 41.75
N PHE A 327 -30.17 30.47 42.22
CA PHE A 327 -30.13 29.64 43.42
C PHE A 327 -29.96 30.50 44.69
N LYS A 328 -30.56 30.07 45.81
CA LYS A 328 -30.23 30.65 47.13
C LYS A 328 -28.97 30.01 47.67
N PHE A 329 -28.05 30.85 48.13
CA PHE A 329 -26.81 30.47 48.78
C PHE A 329 -26.66 31.21 50.11
N PHE A 330 -25.71 30.76 50.92
CA PHE A 330 -25.41 31.29 52.24
C PHE A 330 -23.90 31.52 52.34
N GLN A 331 -23.47 32.65 52.89
CA GLN A 331 -22.08 32.86 53.28
C GLN A 331 -21.87 32.30 54.69
N SER A 332 -20.84 31.50 54.89
CA SER A 332 -20.40 31.00 56.20
C SER A 332 -18.98 31.45 56.50
N ASP A 333 -18.75 31.81 57.77
CA ASP A 333 -17.45 32.12 58.36
C ASP A 333 -16.61 33.13 57.55
N HIS A 334 -17.32 34.09 56.93
CA HIS A 334 -16.85 35.17 56.05
C HIS A 334 -16.11 34.77 54.75
N HIS A 335 -15.60 33.55 54.60
CA HIS A 335 -14.72 33.15 53.48
C HIS A 335 -15.28 32.06 52.56
N GLN A 336 -16.45 31.47 52.88
CA GLN A 336 -17.05 30.39 52.07
C GLN A 336 -18.50 30.70 51.68
N PHE A 337 -18.86 30.36 50.44
CA PHE A 337 -20.23 30.32 49.94
C PHE A 337 -20.73 28.88 49.87
N ARG A 338 -22.01 28.68 50.22
CA ARG A 338 -22.68 27.39 50.24
C ARG A 338 -24.03 27.43 49.53
N ILE A 339 -24.17 26.65 48.47
CA ILE A 339 -25.41 26.46 47.72
C ILE A 339 -26.02 25.10 48.10
N CYS A 340 -27.28 25.09 48.54
CA CYS A 340 -27.98 23.86 48.94
C CYS A 340 -28.94 23.40 47.83
N SER A 341 -28.39 22.81 46.76
CA SER A 341 -29.15 22.37 45.58
C SER A 341 -28.74 20.97 45.13
N LYS A 342 -29.69 20.02 45.17
CA LYS A 342 -29.48 18.66 44.67
C LYS A 342 -29.23 18.64 43.15
N GLN A 343 -30.06 19.35 42.38
CA GLN A 343 -29.99 19.44 40.92
C GLN A 343 -28.62 19.95 40.45
N LEU A 344 -28.10 21.02 41.08
CA LEU A 344 -26.79 21.58 40.75
C LEU A 344 -25.65 20.64 41.18
N ALA A 345 -25.77 20.00 42.34
CA ALA A 345 -24.77 19.04 42.82
C ALA A 345 -24.67 17.80 41.92
N GLU A 346 -25.77 17.30 41.36
CA GLU A 346 -25.76 16.16 40.43
C GLU A 346 -25.07 16.48 39.10
N ILE A 347 -25.07 17.75 38.66
CA ILE A 347 -24.30 18.22 37.48
C ILE A 347 -22.81 18.35 37.79
N LEU A 348 -22.45 18.72 39.03
CA LEU A 348 -21.07 19.06 39.42
C LEU A 348 -20.29 17.90 40.07
N LEU A 349 -20.97 16.85 40.52
CA LEU A 349 -20.36 15.63 41.09
C LEU A 349 -19.44 14.88 40.10
N PRO A 350 -19.77 14.73 38.80
CA PRO A 350 -18.87 14.09 37.82
C PRO A 350 -17.51 14.77 37.66
N LEU A 351 -17.40 16.06 38.00
CA LEU A 351 -16.14 16.83 37.93
C LEU A 351 -15.15 16.49 39.06
N GLY A 352 -15.55 15.67 40.04
CA GLY A 352 -14.66 15.14 41.07
C GLY A 352 -13.97 16.18 41.96
N ASN A 353 -12.85 15.77 42.55
CA ASN A 353 -12.01 16.52 43.48
C ASN A 353 -10.80 17.16 42.76
N SER A 354 -9.99 17.96 43.47
CA SER A 354 -8.89 18.76 42.87
C SER A 354 -7.83 18.03 42.02
N GLY A 355 -7.73 16.69 42.10
CA GLY A 355 -6.87 15.88 41.22
C GLY A 355 -7.59 15.22 40.03
N GLU A 356 -8.91 15.31 39.99
CA GLU A 356 -9.83 14.64 39.05
C GLU A 356 -10.55 15.65 38.12
N LYS A 357 -10.55 16.94 38.48
CA LYS A 357 -11.16 18.04 37.72
C LYS A 357 -10.77 18.03 36.24
N TYR A 358 -11.70 18.45 35.40
CA TYR A 358 -11.56 18.68 33.96
C TYR A 358 -12.60 19.73 33.52
N ILE A 359 -12.47 20.25 32.30
CA ILE A 359 -13.49 21.09 31.65
C ILE A 359 -14.34 20.20 30.74
N PRO A 360 -15.68 20.12 30.90
CA PRO A 360 -16.51 19.35 29.99
C PRO A 360 -16.42 19.86 28.54
N GLN A 361 -16.23 18.92 27.61
CA GLN A 361 -15.84 19.19 26.23
C GLN A 361 -16.80 20.15 25.51
N GLU A 362 -18.10 20.13 25.84
CA GLU A 362 -19.08 21.02 25.23
C GLU A 362 -18.85 22.52 25.50
N PHE A 363 -18.05 22.87 26.51
CA PHE A 363 -17.67 24.25 26.82
C PHE A 363 -16.39 24.70 26.11
N LEU A 364 -15.54 23.77 25.65
CA LEU A 364 -14.38 24.08 24.81
C LEU A 364 -14.82 24.50 23.39
N HIS A 365 -15.95 23.98 22.89
CA HIS A 365 -16.48 24.35 21.55
C HIS A 365 -17.27 25.68 21.48
N LEU A 366 -17.22 26.51 22.53
CA LEU A 366 -17.91 27.81 22.57
C LEU A 366 -17.13 28.92 21.86
N SER A 367 -17.77 30.07 21.66
CA SER A 367 -17.14 31.27 21.09
C SER A 367 -15.93 31.73 21.91
N GLN A 368 -14.96 32.42 21.28
CA GLN A 368 -13.83 33.02 21.99
C GLN A 368 -14.28 33.94 23.14
N ARG A 369 -15.39 34.66 22.97
CA ARG A 369 -15.99 35.52 24.01
C ARG A 369 -16.42 34.72 25.23
N GLN A 370 -17.08 33.58 25.04
CA GLN A 370 -17.55 32.71 26.11
C GLN A 370 -16.40 31.88 26.73
N SER A 371 -15.44 31.42 25.92
CA SER A 371 -14.19 30.83 26.40
C SER A 371 -13.42 31.79 27.32
N LEU A 372 -13.35 33.09 26.97
CA LEU A 372 -12.72 34.12 27.79
C LEU A 372 -13.41 34.33 29.14
N ILE A 373 -14.73 34.12 29.26
CA ILE A 373 -15.44 34.20 30.55
C ILE A 373 -14.99 33.05 31.48
N LEU A 374 -15.01 31.81 30.97
CA LEU A 374 -14.54 30.63 31.72
C LEU A 374 -13.05 30.77 32.10
N PHE A 375 -12.22 31.21 31.15
CA PHE A 375 -10.79 31.45 31.35
C PHE A 375 -10.54 32.50 32.44
N ASN A 376 -11.22 33.65 32.39
CA ASN A 376 -11.07 34.70 33.38
C ASN A 376 -11.51 34.23 34.78
N ALA A 377 -12.59 33.45 34.89
CA ALA A 377 -13.01 32.88 36.17
C ALA A 377 -11.99 31.88 36.75
N LEU A 378 -11.40 31.02 35.91
CA LEU A 378 -10.28 30.15 36.31
C LEU A 378 -9.02 30.94 36.70
N MET A 379 -8.72 32.04 36.00
CA MET A 379 -7.59 32.92 36.36
C MET A 379 -7.85 33.67 37.67
N VAL A 380 -9.10 33.99 37.99
CA VAL A 380 -9.52 34.57 39.27
C VAL A 380 -9.57 33.50 40.37
N GLY A 381 -9.68 32.21 40.05
CA GLY A 381 -9.41 31.08 40.95
C GLY A 381 -7.91 30.90 41.23
N ASP A 382 -7.33 29.80 40.74
CA ASP A 382 -5.92 29.40 40.98
C ASP A 382 -4.89 30.16 40.11
N GLY A 383 -5.34 31.08 39.26
CA GLY A 383 -4.47 31.81 38.34
C GLY A 383 -3.59 32.87 38.99
N VAL A 384 -2.42 33.07 38.38
CA VAL A 384 -1.45 34.12 38.72
C VAL A 384 -1.12 34.92 37.47
N GLN A 385 -1.56 36.17 37.41
CA GLN A 385 -1.23 37.10 36.32
C GLN A 385 0.07 37.88 36.64
N ARG A 386 0.92 38.07 35.62
CA ARG A 386 2.13 38.90 35.66
C ARG A 386 2.25 39.70 34.37
N GLY A 387 1.75 40.94 34.39
CA GLY A 387 1.55 41.73 33.17
C GLY A 387 0.56 41.01 32.25
N ASN A 388 0.93 40.77 31.00
CA ASN A 388 0.07 40.07 30.03
C ASN A 388 0.30 38.54 30.01
N HIS A 389 1.10 37.99 30.94
CA HIS A 389 1.32 36.54 31.08
C HIS A 389 0.49 35.99 32.23
N TYR A 390 0.03 34.75 32.11
CA TYR A 390 -0.71 34.05 33.16
C TYR A 390 -0.05 32.70 33.46
N ALA A 391 -0.16 32.23 34.69
CA ALA A 391 0.17 30.87 35.08
C ALA A 391 -1.04 30.28 35.83
N TYR A 392 -1.46 29.08 35.47
CA TYR A 392 -2.52 28.35 36.15
C TYR A 392 -1.97 27.05 36.76
N TYR A 393 -2.31 26.79 38.04
CA TYR A 393 -1.74 25.68 38.81
C TYR A 393 -2.82 24.67 39.20
N THR A 394 -2.61 23.39 38.88
CA THR A 394 -3.56 22.32 39.21
C THR A 394 -2.86 20.98 39.50
N LYS A 395 -3.54 20.09 40.23
CA LYS A 395 -3.10 18.71 40.49
C LYS A 395 -3.67 17.72 39.47
N SER A 396 -4.67 18.12 38.69
CA SER A 396 -5.20 17.31 37.60
C SER A 396 -4.40 17.55 36.31
N LYS A 397 -3.84 16.49 35.72
CA LYS A 397 -3.22 16.54 34.39
C LYS A 397 -4.26 16.85 33.31
N HIS A 398 -5.48 16.35 33.47
CA HIS A 398 -6.60 16.59 32.55
C HIS A 398 -6.91 18.10 32.50
N LEU A 399 -7.19 18.73 33.65
CA LEU A 399 -7.44 20.17 33.71
C LEU A 399 -6.24 21.01 33.21
N ALA A 400 -5.00 20.55 33.39
CA ALA A 400 -3.84 21.26 32.85
C ALA A 400 -3.81 21.26 31.30
N ASP A 401 -4.30 20.18 30.68
CA ASP A 401 -4.45 20.08 29.22
C ASP A 401 -5.66 20.87 28.73
N ASP A 402 -6.79 20.77 29.44
CA ASP A 402 -8.02 21.53 29.12
C ASP A 402 -7.78 23.03 29.22
N VAL A 403 -6.99 23.49 30.20
CA VAL A 403 -6.62 24.90 30.37
C VAL A 403 -5.56 25.33 29.34
N GLN A 404 -4.69 24.43 28.86
CA GLN A 404 -3.87 24.71 27.68
C GLN A 404 -4.76 24.94 26.45
N GLU A 405 -5.74 24.06 26.20
CA GLU A 405 -6.64 24.19 25.06
C GLU A 405 -7.56 25.42 25.19
N LEU A 406 -8.14 25.67 26.36
CA LEU A 406 -8.96 26.86 26.63
C LEU A 406 -8.17 28.16 26.46
N ALA A 407 -6.92 28.21 26.93
CA ALA A 407 -6.04 29.36 26.71
C ALA A 407 -5.77 29.58 25.21
N MET A 408 -5.55 28.50 24.46
CA MET A 408 -5.42 28.58 23.00
C MET A 408 -6.71 29.05 22.33
N ARG A 409 -7.89 28.58 22.79
CA ARG A 409 -9.22 29.04 22.35
C ARG A 409 -9.51 30.50 22.65
N CYS A 410 -8.93 31.03 23.72
CA CYS A 410 -9.00 32.45 24.05
C CYS A 410 -8.09 33.34 23.18
N GLY A 411 -7.20 32.77 22.36
CA GLY A 411 -6.22 33.51 21.58
C GLY A 411 -4.89 33.77 22.31
N TYR A 412 -4.47 32.86 23.18
CA TYR A 412 -3.13 32.81 23.77
C TYR A 412 -2.32 31.62 23.21
N ALA A 413 -1.01 31.61 23.46
CA ALA A 413 -0.22 30.37 23.43
C ALA A 413 -0.06 29.84 24.85
N ALA A 414 -0.03 28.52 25.03
CA ALA A 414 0.12 27.90 26.33
C ALA A 414 1.04 26.68 26.30
N SER A 415 1.80 26.46 27.38
CA SER A 415 2.64 25.26 27.59
C SER A 415 2.49 24.69 29.00
N VAL A 416 2.25 23.38 29.10
CA VAL A 416 2.14 22.65 30.36
C VAL A 416 3.52 22.20 30.83
N VAL A 417 3.81 22.39 32.11
CA VAL A 417 5.04 21.92 32.77
C VAL A 417 4.66 21.23 34.08
N SER A 418 5.20 20.04 34.35
CA SER A 418 5.07 19.38 35.64
C SER A 418 6.18 19.78 36.62
N HIS A 419 5.82 19.88 37.90
CA HIS A 419 6.73 20.10 39.00
C HIS A 419 6.47 19.06 40.09
N ALA A 420 7.46 18.20 40.37
CA ALA A 420 7.41 17.25 41.47
C ALA A 420 7.63 18.00 42.80
N ALA A 421 6.55 18.40 43.46
CA ALA A 421 6.57 19.18 44.70
C ALA A 421 6.11 18.31 45.87
N HIS A 422 7.00 18.06 46.84
CA HIS A 422 6.68 17.31 48.07
C HIS A 422 6.05 15.92 47.81
N GLY A 423 6.50 15.22 46.77
CA GLY A 423 6.01 13.87 46.43
C GLY A 423 4.63 13.85 45.76
N ARG A 424 4.19 14.95 45.17
CA ARG A 424 2.98 15.03 44.34
C ARG A 424 3.27 15.84 43.08
N ASP A 425 2.65 15.45 41.97
CA ASP A 425 2.73 16.22 40.74
C ASP A 425 1.84 17.45 40.81
N LEU A 426 2.43 18.61 40.53
CA LEU A 426 1.73 19.88 40.32
C LEU A 426 2.00 20.33 38.89
N TYR A 427 0.93 20.56 38.13
CA TYR A 427 1.01 21.03 36.75
C TYR A 427 0.83 22.54 36.71
N CYS A 428 1.70 23.21 35.95
CA CYS A 428 1.69 24.64 35.69
C CYS A 428 1.43 24.86 34.20
N VAL A 429 0.31 25.50 33.85
CA VAL A 429 0.01 25.95 32.50
C VAL A 429 0.53 27.37 32.34
N ASN A 430 1.58 27.55 31.55
CA ASN A 430 2.24 28.84 31.31
C ASN A 430 1.62 29.46 30.05
N ILE A 431 0.94 30.61 30.20
CA ILE A 431 0.07 31.20 29.18
C ILE A 431 0.62 32.58 28.78
N ARG A 432 0.71 32.85 27.47
CA ARG A 432 1.37 34.04 26.90
C ARG A 432 0.64 34.60 25.67
N PRO A 433 0.64 35.92 25.42
CA PRO A 433 -0.03 36.50 24.24
C PRO A 433 0.67 36.24 22.91
N ALA A 434 1.98 35.96 22.94
CA ALA A 434 2.75 35.70 21.73
C ALA A 434 2.44 34.30 21.17
N LEU A 435 1.65 34.24 20.10
CA LEU A 435 1.22 33.00 19.41
C LEU A 435 2.33 32.26 18.67
N ASP A 436 3.59 32.55 18.97
CA ASP A 436 4.76 31.96 18.31
C ASP A 436 6.01 31.97 19.20
N ALA A 437 6.95 31.09 18.89
CA ALA A 437 8.20 30.87 19.63
C ALA A 437 9.40 30.93 18.70
N SER A 438 10.50 31.57 19.09
CA SER A 438 11.75 31.54 18.30
C SER A 438 12.27 30.10 18.21
N LEU A 439 12.59 29.64 17.00
CA LEU A 439 13.23 28.35 16.76
C LEU A 439 14.67 28.35 17.30
N VAL A 440 15.20 27.15 17.48
CA VAL A 440 16.56 26.88 17.96
C VAL A 440 17.21 25.83 17.05
N PRO A 441 18.54 25.69 17.01
CA PRO A 441 19.18 24.61 16.26
C PRO A 441 18.73 23.24 16.80
N PRO A 442 18.49 22.23 15.94
CA PRO A 442 17.97 20.95 16.40
C PRO A 442 19.02 20.09 17.10
N GLU A 443 18.58 19.38 18.14
CA GLU A 443 19.26 18.24 18.75
C GLU A 443 19.12 17.02 17.83
N ARG A 444 20.21 16.30 17.53
CA ARG A 444 20.18 15.03 16.78
C ARG A 444 19.98 13.87 17.74
N ILE A 445 18.86 13.16 17.61
CA ILE A 445 18.49 12.03 18.47
C ILE A 445 18.49 10.76 17.65
N ARG A 446 19.29 9.76 18.04
CA ARG A 446 19.20 8.41 17.48
C ARG A 446 17.88 7.76 17.92
N TYR A 447 17.11 7.30 16.96
CA TYR A 447 15.79 6.73 17.16
C TYR A 447 15.68 5.36 16.49
N ALA A 448 14.99 4.44 17.15
CA ALA A 448 14.60 3.14 16.63
C ALA A 448 13.20 2.81 17.17
N GLY A 449 12.20 2.83 16.30
CA GLY A 449 10.79 2.70 16.67
C GLY A 449 9.89 3.25 15.57
N ASN A 450 8.60 3.40 15.82
CA ASN A 450 7.69 3.95 14.81
C ASN A 450 7.72 5.49 14.78
N VAL A 451 7.59 6.06 13.58
CA VAL A 451 7.25 7.47 13.35
C VAL A 451 5.84 7.59 12.78
N TYR A 452 5.19 8.71 13.04
CA TYR A 452 3.75 8.91 12.86
C TYR A 452 3.47 10.17 12.06
N CYS A 453 2.41 10.18 11.25
CA CYS A 453 1.90 11.38 10.59
C CYS A 453 0.40 11.24 10.23
N VAL A 454 -0.25 12.35 9.90
CA VAL A 454 -1.62 12.37 9.38
C VAL A 454 -1.71 13.29 8.17
N SER A 455 -2.51 12.93 7.16
CA SER A 455 -2.81 13.80 6.03
C SER A 455 -4.08 14.60 6.29
N VAL A 456 -4.03 15.92 6.05
CA VAL A 456 -5.14 16.87 6.23
C VAL A 456 -5.09 17.98 5.18
N ARG A 457 -6.25 18.43 4.71
CA ARG A 457 -6.47 19.33 3.54
C ARG A 457 -5.85 20.74 3.56
N ASN A 458 -5.42 21.23 4.71
CA ASN A 458 -4.74 22.54 4.84
C ASN A 458 -3.26 22.39 5.26
N HIS A 459 -2.82 21.15 5.48
CA HIS A 459 -1.41 20.76 5.58
C HIS A 459 -0.61 21.42 6.73
N VAL A 460 -1.32 21.84 7.77
CA VAL A 460 -0.73 22.31 9.04
C VAL A 460 -1.52 21.69 10.20
N VAL A 461 -0.87 20.90 11.04
CA VAL A 461 -1.47 20.19 12.18
C VAL A 461 -1.03 20.79 13.52
N CYS A 462 -1.92 20.76 14.50
CA CYS A 462 -1.63 21.16 15.88
C CYS A 462 -1.08 19.97 16.68
N VAL A 463 0.22 20.00 16.98
CA VAL A 463 0.92 18.95 17.73
C VAL A 463 1.56 19.53 19.00
N ARG A 464 1.84 18.68 19.99
CA ARG A 464 2.66 19.07 21.15
C ARG A 464 3.60 17.94 21.53
N ARG A 465 4.70 18.29 22.18
CA ARG A 465 5.56 17.32 22.86
C ARG A 465 5.91 17.83 24.25
N ASN A 466 5.95 16.95 25.25
CA ASN A 466 6.24 17.32 26.65
C ASN A 466 5.37 18.51 27.15
N GLY A 467 4.10 18.58 26.74
CA GLY A 467 3.17 19.66 27.08
C GLY A 467 3.35 20.98 26.31
N ARG A 468 4.25 21.08 25.33
CA ARG A 468 4.54 22.33 24.59
C ARG A 468 4.04 22.24 23.14
N ALA A 469 3.04 23.05 22.80
CA ALA A 469 2.33 22.97 21.53
C ALA A 469 2.98 23.79 20.40
N ALA A 470 2.84 23.32 19.17
CA ALA A 470 3.25 23.99 17.94
C ALA A 470 2.39 23.55 16.74
N PHE A 471 2.28 24.43 15.75
CA PHE A 471 1.72 24.10 14.44
C PHE A 471 2.84 23.74 13.48
N CYS A 472 2.76 22.55 12.87
CA CYS A 472 3.81 21.99 12.02
C CYS A 472 3.21 21.34 10.75
N GLY A 473 4.05 21.10 9.73
CA GLY A 473 3.61 21.06 8.34
C GLY A 473 3.49 19.70 7.65
N ASN A 474 3.18 19.79 6.36
CA ASN A 474 2.91 18.73 5.37
C ASN A 474 3.09 19.41 3.98
N CYS A 475 3.77 18.84 2.95
CA CYS A 475 4.19 19.61 1.74
C CYS A 475 3.83 19.00 0.35
N TYR A 476 4.05 19.75 -0.75
CA TYR A 476 4.45 19.37 -2.15
C TYR A 476 4.58 20.64 -3.04
N ASP A 477 4.21 20.61 -4.34
CA ASP A 477 4.46 21.66 -5.36
C ASP A 477 3.37 21.71 -6.48
N GLU A 478 3.32 22.80 -7.26
CA GLU A 478 2.43 23.00 -8.44
C GLU A 478 3.09 23.73 -9.64
N GLY A 479 4.40 23.99 -9.59
CA GLY A 479 5.05 25.09 -10.33
C GLY A 479 4.90 25.18 -11.86
N LYS A 480 4.50 24.12 -12.58
CA LYS A 480 4.30 24.17 -14.04
C LYS A 480 3.05 24.94 -14.48
N ARG A 481 1.98 24.92 -13.68
CA ARG A 481 0.73 25.63 -13.99
C ARG A 481 0.90 27.15 -14.00
N VAL A 482 1.73 27.68 -13.11
CA VAL A 482 2.01 29.12 -13.03
C VAL A 482 2.71 29.61 -14.30
N ALA A 483 3.58 28.80 -14.90
CA ALA A 483 4.24 29.11 -16.18
C ALA A 483 3.24 29.21 -17.34
N GLU A 484 2.29 28.27 -17.43
CA GLU A 484 1.21 28.32 -18.44
C GLU A 484 0.36 29.58 -18.24
N THR A 485 -0.11 29.83 -17.02
CA THR A 485 -0.94 31.01 -16.68
C THR A 485 -0.24 32.32 -17.06
N LEU A 486 1.03 32.50 -16.68
CA LEU A 486 1.81 33.68 -17.02
C LEU A 486 1.93 33.89 -18.54
N ALA A 487 2.11 32.83 -19.33
CA ALA A 487 2.13 32.94 -20.78
C ALA A 487 0.79 33.45 -21.31
N PHE A 488 -0.33 32.86 -20.88
CA PHE A 488 -1.67 33.29 -21.30
C PHE A 488 -2.02 34.72 -20.86
N ASP A 489 -1.53 35.20 -19.71
CA ASP A 489 -1.69 36.61 -19.29
C ASP A 489 -0.85 37.57 -20.12
N TYR A 490 0.40 37.22 -20.46
CA TYR A 490 1.21 38.03 -21.39
C TYR A 490 0.63 38.05 -22.81
N HIS A 491 -0.07 37.01 -23.24
CA HIS A 491 -0.84 37.03 -24.49
C HIS A 491 -2.04 37.99 -24.42
N ARG A 492 -2.90 37.83 -23.40
CA ARG A 492 -4.11 38.65 -23.19
C ARG A 492 -3.81 40.14 -23.04
N ASP A 493 -2.94 40.48 -22.09
CA ASP A 493 -2.78 41.86 -21.62
C ASP A 493 -1.67 42.61 -22.36
N ASN A 494 -0.79 41.89 -23.07
CA ASN A 494 0.43 42.45 -23.66
C ASN A 494 0.66 42.05 -25.13
N GLY A 495 -0.23 41.25 -25.74
CA GLY A 495 -0.19 40.90 -27.16
C GLY A 495 0.93 39.94 -27.57
N VAL A 496 1.61 39.29 -26.62
CA VAL A 496 2.69 38.33 -26.93
C VAL A 496 2.08 37.08 -27.59
N ASP A 497 2.65 36.61 -28.69
CA ASP A 497 2.14 35.44 -29.42
C ASP A 497 2.71 34.14 -28.81
N ILE A 498 1.89 33.23 -28.24
CA ILE A 498 2.33 32.13 -27.31
C ILE A 498 1.93 30.70 -27.74
N ARG A 499 2.59 29.62 -27.27
CA ARG A 499 2.25 28.18 -27.55
C ARG A 499 2.63 27.20 -26.39
N VAL A 500 2.02 25.99 -26.20
CA VAL A 500 2.21 25.06 -25.00
C VAL A 500 1.99 23.50 -25.24
N ALA A 501 2.63 22.49 -24.55
CA ALA A 501 2.49 20.98 -24.80
C ALA A 501 2.75 19.82 -23.70
N ARG A 502 2.28 18.50 -23.81
CA ARG A 502 2.13 17.36 -22.75
C ARG A 502 2.01 15.77 -23.20
N ILE A 503 2.13 14.62 -22.37
CA ILE A 503 2.35 13.08 -22.72
C ILE A 503 1.90 11.85 -21.72
N PHE A 504 1.39 10.57 -22.06
CA PHE A 504 0.61 9.52 -21.18
C PHE A 504 0.15 7.93 -21.62
N ASN A 505 -0.61 6.93 -20.90
CA ASN A 505 -1.07 5.38 -21.02
C ASN A 505 -2.40 4.60 -20.34
N SER A 506 -2.67 3.19 -20.42
CA SER A 506 -3.29 1.97 -19.54
C SER A 506 -4.44 0.81 -19.85
N LEU A 507 -4.80 -0.22 -18.93
CA LEU A 507 -5.09 -1.78 -19.09
C LEU A 507 -6.44 -2.71 -18.74
N THR A 508 -6.43 -4.09 -18.33
CA THR A 508 -7.47 -5.30 -18.38
C THR A 508 -7.66 -6.38 -17.16
N GLY A 509 -8.76 -7.20 -16.85
CA GLY A 509 -8.95 -7.94 -15.52
C GLY A 509 -9.61 -9.32 -15.07
N ASP A 510 -10.58 -10.04 -15.69
CA ASP A 510 -11.28 -11.22 -15.06
C ASP A 510 -10.51 -12.57 -15.07
N GLN A 511 -9.22 -12.49 -15.38
CA GLN A 511 -8.37 -13.62 -15.74
C GLN A 511 -7.75 -14.30 -14.52
N LYS A 512 -7.36 -15.56 -14.63
CA LYS A 512 -6.55 -16.21 -13.58
C LYS A 512 -5.10 -15.80 -13.68
N VAL A 513 -4.38 -15.73 -12.58
CA VAL A 513 -2.94 -15.43 -12.54
C VAL A 513 -2.21 -16.38 -11.59
N ILE A 514 -0.95 -16.68 -11.89
CA ILE A 514 -0.07 -17.44 -11.00
C ILE A 514 0.83 -16.46 -10.25
N TYR A 515 0.92 -16.57 -8.93
CA TYR A 515 1.86 -15.79 -8.13
C TYR A 515 2.27 -16.52 -6.85
N TYR A 516 3.31 -16.02 -6.19
CA TYR A 516 3.82 -16.46 -4.91
C TYR A 516 3.68 -15.32 -3.90
N LYS A 517 3.36 -15.63 -2.63
CA LYS A 517 3.60 -14.71 -1.51
C LYS A 517 4.51 -15.43 -0.51
N GLY A 518 5.71 -14.92 -0.35
CA GLY A 518 6.86 -15.66 0.17
C GLY A 518 7.06 -16.96 -0.59
N ASN A 519 7.34 -18.04 0.14
CA ASN A 519 7.49 -19.38 -0.45
C ASN A 519 6.16 -20.07 -0.81
N GLN A 520 4.99 -19.47 -0.56
CA GLN A 520 3.69 -20.09 -0.82
C GLN A 520 3.15 -19.68 -2.20
N LEU A 521 2.81 -20.68 -3.03
CA LEU A 521 2.18 -20.50 -4.35
C LEU A 521 0.67 -20.26 -4.25
N TYR A 522 0.15 -19.45 -5.16
CA TYR A 522 -1.26 -19.10 -5.35
C TYR A 522 -1.65 -19.16 -6.84
N TYR A 523 -2.93 -19.39 -7.10
CA TYR A 523 -3.51 -19.38 -8.45
C TYR A 523 -5.03 -19.16 -8.38
N GLU A 524 -5.44 -17.93 -8.62
CA GLU A 524 -6.80 -17.41 -8.41
C GLU A 524 -7.09 -16.31 -9.44
N THR A 525 -8.26 -15.66 -9.41
CA THR A 525 -8.52 -14.56 -10.37
C THR A 525 -7.65 -13.34 -10.06
N PHE A 526 -7.42 -12.47 -11.04
CA PHE A 526 -6.66 -11.23 -10.86
C PHE A 526 -7.35 -10.31 -9.84
N ALA A 527 -8.67 -10.37 -9.77
CA ALA A 527 -9.47 -9.70 -8.75
C ALA A 527 -9.24 -10.27 -7.34
N ASP A 528 -9.33 -11.59 -7.16
CA ASP A 528 -9.04 -12.25 -5.86
C ASP A 528 -7.61 -11.92 -5.42
N CYS A 529 -6.64 -12.10 -6.34
CA CYS A 529 -5.23 -11.81 -6.16
C CYS A 529 -5.01 -10.37 -5.68
N TYR A 530 -5.65 -9.38 -6.31
CA TYR A 530 -5.57 -7.98 -5.87
C TYR A 530 -6.03 -7.81 -4.42
N GLU A 531 -7.23 -8.30 -4.05
CA GLU A 531 -7.71 -8.17 -2.67
C GLU A 531 -6.80 -8.92 -1.66
N HIS A 532 -6.09 -9.96 -2.10
CA HIS A 532 -5.17 -10.76 -1.30
C HIS A 532 -3.80 -10.10 -1.06
N ILE A 533 -3.34 -9.25 -1.99
CA ILE A 533 -1.97 -8.69 -1.94
C ILE A 533 -1.88 -7.16 -2.00
N SER A 534 -2.91 -6.41 -2.39
CA SER A 534 -2.78 -4.97 -2.68
C SER A 534 -2.38 -4.11 -1.48
N GLY A 535 -2.50 -4.63 -0.26
CA GLY A 535 -2.00 -3.99 0.97
C GLY A 535 -0.50 -4.23 1.26
N ASP A 536 0.09 -5.30 0.71
CA ASP A 536 1.54 -5.56 0.75
C ASP A 536 1.95 -6.57 -0.33
N VAL A 537 2.80 -6.09 -1.23
CA VAL A 537 3.36 -6.79 -2.39
C VAL A 537 4.88 -6.98 -2.31
N SER A 538 5.51 -6.57 -1.19
CA SER A 538 6.98 -6.61 -1.03
C SER A 538 7.58 -8.02 -1.03
N ASP A 539 6.79 -9.01 -0.65
CA ASP A 539 7.12 -10.44 -0.64
C ASP A 539 6.32 -11.22 -1.70
N VAL A 540 5.94 -10.58 -2.82
CA VAL A 540 5.19 -11.22 -3.91
C VAL A 540 6.05 -11.40 -5.16
N SER A 541 5.92 -12.54 -5.84
CA SER A 541 6.60 -12.82 -7.12
C SER A 541 5.72 -13.59 -8.10
N VAL A 542 6.01 -13.53 -9.40
CA VAL A 542 5.23 -14.17 -10.48
C VAL A 542 6.14 -14.91 -11.47
N PRO A 543 5.67 -15.98 -12.12
CA PRO A 543 6.36 -16.58 -13.25
C PRO A 543 6.22 -15.70 -14.50
N CYS A 544 7.32 -15.54 -15.22
CA CYS A 544 7.52 -14.67 -16.36
C CYS A 544 8.59 -15.27 -17.30
N PHE A 545 8.75 -14.75 -18.52
CA PHE A 545 9.81 -15.21 -19.44
C PHE A 545 10.77 -14.08 -19.84
N ASP A 546 12.06 -14.39 -19.95
CA ASP A 546 13.10 -13.42 -20.35
C ASP A 546 13.10 -13.17 -21.87
N HIS A 547 13.90 -12.23 -22.36
CA HIS A 547 14.08 -12.02 -23.81
C HIS A 547 14.75 -13.17 -24.58
N HIS A 548 15.06 -14.30 -23.92
CA HIS A 548 15.49 -15.57 -24.53
C HIS A 548 14.39 -16.65 -24.49
N SER A 549 13.20 -16.34 -23.96
CA SER A 549 12.10 -17.28 -23.72
C SER A 549 12.37 -18.35 -22.64
N GLN A 550 13.28 -18.11 -21.70
CA GLN A 550 13.44 -18.93 -20.49
C GLN A 550 12.47 -18.45 -19.40
N VAL A 551 11.85 -19.38 -18.66
CA VAL A 551 10.83 -19.04 -17.67
C VAL A 551 11.41 -18.97 -16.25
N THR A 552 11.38 -17.78 -15.66
CA THR A 552 11.87 -17.49 -14.32
C THR A 552 10.73 -17.04 -13.39
N ILE A 553 11.01 -16.93 -12.08
CA ILE A 553 10.11 -16.33 -11.10
C ILE A 553 10.76 -15.04 -10.60
N LYS A 554 10.04 -13.92 -10.68
CA LYS A 554 10.57 -12.58 -10.36
C LYS A 554 9.60 -11.83 -9.45
N PRO A 555 10.09 -11.00 -8.52
CA PRO A 555 9.25 -10.24 -7.61
C PRO A 555 8.30 -9.30 -8.36
N ILE A 556 7.28 -8.79 -7.67
CA ILE A 556 6.52 -7.61 -8.09
C ILE A 556 6.68 -6.50 -7.03
N SER A 557 6.04 -5.37 -7.26
CA SER A 557 5.94 -4.23 -6.33
C SER A 557 4.60 -3.51 -6.43
N ALA A 558 3.79 -3.91 -7.42
CA ALA A 558 2.57 -3.25 -7.81
C ALA A 558 1.70 -4.30 -8.50
N ILE A 559 0.51 -4.46 -7.94
CA ILE A 559 -0.64 -4.99 -8.66
C ILE A 559 -1.58 -3.81 -8.88
N TRP A 560 -2.04 -3.65 -10.11
CA TRP A 560 -2.88 -2.53 -10.52
C TRP A 560 -4.36 -2.94 -10.53
N LYS A 561 -5.24 -1.94 -10.39
CA LYS A 561 -6.70 -2.07 -10.47
C LYS A 561 -7.29 -0.73 -10.90
N HIS A 562 -7.87 -0.73 -12.09
CA HIS A 562 -8.53 0.38 -12.77
C HIS A 562 -9.94 -0.09 -13.12
N LYS A 563 -10.87 0.82 -13.48
CA LYS A 563 -12.18 0.43 -14.02
C LYS A 563 -12.33 0.99 -15.42
N VAL A 564 -12.77 0.18 -16.38
CA VAL A 564 -12.94 0.61 -17.76
C VAL A 564 -14.27 0.16 -18.35
N ALA A 565 -14.73 0.93 -19.34
CA ALA A 565 -15.85 0.61 -20.22
C ALA A 565 -15.33 0.65 -21.67
N LYS A 566 -14.72 -0.45 -22.14
CA LYS A 566 -14.12 -0.57 -23.49
C LYS A 566 -14.15 -2.01 -24.02
N LYS A 567 -13.73 -2.24 -25.27
CA LYS A 567 -13.77 -3.58 -25.85
C LYS A 567 -12.62 -4.45 -25.34
N GLY A 568 -12.92 -5.74 -25.26
CA GLY A 568 -11.96 -6.79 -25.02
C GLY A 568 -12.05 -7.90 -26.06
N TYR A 569 -11.00 -8.69 -26.12
CA TYR A 569 -10.87 -9.83 -27.01
C TYR A 569 -10.54 -11.08 -26.20
N ALA A 570 -11.41 -12.09 -26.28
CA ALA A 570 -11.20 -13.42 -25.72
C ALA A 570 -10.50 -14.30 -26.77
N ILE A 571 -9.21 -14.50 -26.59
CA ILE A 571 -8.33 -15.22 -27.51
C ILE A 571 -8.23 -16.66 -27.05
N THR A 572 -8.50 -17.63 -27.93
CA THR A 572 -8.34 -19.06 -27.67
C THR A 572 -7.34 -19.68 -28.64
N THR A 573 -6.37 -20.46 -28.16
CA THR A 573 -5.37 -21.16 -28.99
C THR A 573 -5.84 -22.55 -29.45
N THR A 574 -5.15 -23.15 -30.41
CA THR A 574 -5.38 -24.53 -30.87
C THR A 574 -5.23 -25.59 -29.76
N TRP A 575 -4.39 -25.35 -28.76
CA TRP A 575 -4.23 -26.20 -27.57
C TRP A 575 -5.22 -25.89 -26.43
N GLY A 576 -6.25 -25.07 -26.67
CA GLY A 576 -7.27 -24.72 -25.69
C GLY A 576 -6.83 -23.73 -24.59
N LYS A 577 -5.65 -23.10 -24.71
CA LYS A 577 -5.23 -21.99 -23.84
C LYS A 577 -6.06 -20.75 -24.18
N GLN A 578 -6.42 -19.95 -23.18
CA GLN A 578 -7.29 -18.78 -23.36
C GLN A 578 -6.81 -17.57 -22.56
N VAL A 579 -6.96 -16.37 -23.11
CA VAL A 579 -6.81 -15.12 -22.38
C VAL A 579 -7.85 -14.10 -22.84
N LYS A 580 -8.32 -13.25 -21.93
CA LYS A 580 -9.09 -12.04 -22.26
C LYS A 580 -8.26 -10.79 -21.99
N VAL A 581 -8.19 -9.92 -22.98
CA VAL A 581 -7.38 -8.69 -22.98
C VAL A 581 -8.21 -7.49 -23.47
N THR A 582 -7.89 -6.24 -23.11
CA THR A 582 -8.54 -5.07 -23.74
C THR A 582 -8.02 -4.88 -25.16
N GLU A 583 -8.76 -4.14 -25.99
CA GLU A 583 -8.38 -3.85 -27.36
C GLU A 583 -6.95 -3.30 -27.52
N ASP A 584 -6.50 -2.43 -26.60
CA ASP A 584 -5.17 -1.82 -26.61
C ASP A 584 -4.10 -2.58 -25.83
N HIS A 585 -4.35 -3.83 -25.44
CA HIS A 585 -3.37 -4.60 -24.68
C HIS A 585 -2.53 -5.55 -25.53
N SER A 586 -1.23 -5.51 -25.31
CA SER A 586 -0.27 -6.39 -25.98
C SER A 586 -0.18 -7.78 -25.36
N ILE A 587 -0.17 -8.80 -26.22
CA ILE A 587 0.33 -10.15 -25.93
C ILE A 587 1.56 -10.44 -26.78
N PHE A 588 2.28 -11.54 -26.54
CA PHE A 588 3.44 -11.90 -27.36
C PHE A 588 3.08 -12.87 -28.50
N THR A 589 3.48 -12.51 -29.71
CA THR A 589 3.57 -13.31 -30.94
C THR A 589 5.05 -13.47 -31.35
N LEU A 590 5.30 -13.97 -32.56
CA LEU A 590 6.64 -14.09 -33.15
C LEU A 590 6.91 -13.02 -34.21
N ASP A 591 8.14 -12.49 -34.22
CA ASP A 591 8.66 -11.75 -35.38
C ASP A 591 9.08 -12.68 -36.54
N LYS A 592 9.59 -12.09 -37.63
CA LYS A 592 10.03 -12.81 -38.83
C LYS A 592 11.31 -13.63 -38.61
N GLN A 593 12.06 -13.34 -37.54
CA GLN A 593 13.31 -13.97 -37.15
C GLN A 593 13.05 -15.13 -36.17
N GLY A 594 11.92 -15.12 -35.47
CA GLY A 594 11.54 -16.10 -34.47
C GLY A 594 11.76 -15.69 -33.02
N GLN A 595 11.87 -14.39 -32.73
CA GLN A 595 11.94 -13.85 -31.38
C GLN A 595 10.54 -13.42 -30.88
N PRO A 596 10.34 -13.30 -29.55
CA PRO A 596 9.13 -12.72 -28.99
C PRO A 596 8.89 -11.28 -29.47
N LEU A 597 7.68 -10.99 -29.90
CA LEU A 597 7.22 -9.68 -30.36
C LEU A 597 5.86 -9.36 -29.76
N ALA A 598 5.67 -8.16 -29.24
CA ALA A 598 4.38 -7.74 -28.71
C ALA A 598 3.39 -7.31 -29.83
N ILE A 599 2.12 -7.70 -29.70
CA ILE A 599 1.01 -7.37 -30.60
C ILE A 599 -0.27 -7.11 -29.80
N PHE A 600 -1.03 -6.07 -30.14
CA PHE A 600 -2.28 -5.75 -29.42
C PHE A 600 -3.38 -6.78 -29.72
N GLY A 601 -4.26 -7.04 -28.74
CA GLY A 601 -5.36 -8.01 -28.85
C GLY A 601 -6.35 -7.71 -29.98
N LYS A 602 -6.46 -6.44 -30.41
CA LYS A 602 -7.24 -6.01 -31.59
C LYS A 602 -6.56 -6.28 -32.94
N ASP A 603 -5.23 -6.36 -32.96
CA ASP A 603 -4.42 -6.50 -34.17
C ASP A 603 -4.02 -7.96 -34.45
N LEU A 604 -4.14 -8.82 -33.44
CA LEU A 604 -3.98 -10.28 -33.53
C LEU A 604 -5.05 -10.91 -34.45
N GLN A 605 -4.65 -11.92 -35.23
CA GLN A 605 -5.52 -12.63 -36.17
C GLN A 605 -5.59 -14.15 -35.90
N VAL A 606 -6.66 -14.78 -36.38
CA VAL A 606 -6.81 -16.24 -36.29
C VAL A 606 -5.77 -16.92 -37.18
N GLY A 607 -4.90 -17.73 -36.57
CA GLY A 607 -3.74 -18.38 -37.21
C GLY A 607 -2.39 -17.88 -36.72
N ASP A 608 -2.32 -16.69 -36.12
CA ASP A 608 -1.11 -16.11 -35.52
C ASP A 608 -0.59 -16.97 -34.36
N ALA A 609 0.68 -16.76 -33.98
CA ALA A 609 1.26 -17.38 -32.80
C ALA A 609 0.96 -16.56 -31.53
N VAL A 610 0.78 -17.24 -30.39
CA VAL A 610 0.79 -16.64 -29.06
C VAL A 610 1.77 -17.40 -28.17
N ALA A 611 2.57 -16.67 -27.39
CA ALA A 611 3.43 -17.26 -26.37
C ALA A 611 2.59 -17.99 -25.31
N VAL A 612 2.87 -19.26 -25.09
CA VAL A 612 2.35 -20.04 -23.97
C VAL A 612 3.50 -20.82 -23.30
N PRO A 613 3.47 -21.04 -21.97
CA PRO A 613 4.53 -21.79 -21.30
C PRO A 613 4.62 -23.23 -21.83
N LYS A 614 5.79 -23.59 -22.36
CA LYS A 614 6.20 -24.99 -22.60
C LYS A 614 6.73 -25.60 -21.31
N LYS A 615 7.45 -24.79 -20.52
CA LYS A 615 7.94 -25.15 -19.20
C LYS A 615 7.56 -24.07 -18.19
N LEU A 616 7.26 -24.48 -16.96
CA LEU A 616 7.06 -23.58 -15.82
C LEU A 616 8.03 -23.98 -14.69
N SER A 617 8.78 -22.99 -14.21
CA SER A 617 9.60 -23.09 -13.00
C SER A 617 8.73 -22.87 -11.76
N PHE A 618 9.00 -23.59 -10.67
CA PHE A 618 8.29 -23.46 -9.39
C PHE A 618 9.29 -23.52 -8.23
N LEU A 619 9.09 -22.72 -7.18
CA LEU A 619 9.85 -22.85 -5.92
C LEU A 619 9.54 -24.20 -5.27
N GLU A 620 10.53 -25.10 -5.26
CA GLU A 620 10.31 -26.49 -4.85
C GLU A 620 10.38 -26.70 -3.34
N GLN A 621 9.52 -27.58 -2.83
CA GLN A 621 9.45 -28.00 -1.44
C GLN A 621 9.25 -29.53 -1.39
N PRO A 622 10.28 -30.33 -1.09
CA PRO A 622 10.13 -31.77 -0.92
C PRO A 622 9.23 -32.08 0.29
N LEU A 623 8.36 -33.08 0.14
CA LEU A 623 7.69 -33.68 1.28
C LEU A 623 8.66 -34.65 1.95
N GLU A 624 9.15 -34.29 3.14
CA GLU A 624 10.05 -35.11 3.94
C GLU A 624 9.30 -36.13 4.83
N PRO A 625 9.91 -37.25 5.24
CA PRO A 625 9.36 -38.21 6.19
C PRO A 625 8.93 -37.60 7.55
N PHE A 626 7.62 -37.48 7.75
CA PHE A 626 6.98 -36.70 8.82
C PHE A 626 6.26 -37.57 9.87
N TYR A 627 5.99 -36.98 11.04
CA TYR A 627 5.03 -37.54 12.01
C TYR A 627 3.63 -36.95 11.78
N ILE A 628 2.61 -37.80 11.76
CA ILE A 628 1.20 -37.41 11.58
C ILE A 628 0.78 -36.41 12.66
N THR A 629 1.34 -36.50 13.88
CA THR A 629 1.10 -35.52 14.95
C THR A 629 1.61 -34.11 14.69
N GLU A 630 2.64 -33.93 13.85
CA GLU A 630 3.06 -32.61 13.37
C GLU A 630 2.01 -32.01 12.43
N LYS A 631 1.38 -32.85 11.60
CA LYS A 631 0.35 -32.41 10.63
C LYS A 631 -1.05 -32.28 11.26
N LEU A 632 -1.31 -32.90 12.41
CA LEU A 632 -2.60 -32.86 13.12
C LEU A 632 -2.61 -31.89 14.32
N GLU A 633 -1.76 -30.86 14.34
CA GLU A 633 -1.54 -29.95 15.47
C GLU A 633 -2.79 -29.42 16.17
N ASN A 634 -3.81 -29.04 15.41
CA ASN A 634 -5.07 -28.47 15.91
C ASN A 634 -6.15 -29.52 16.25
N THR A 635 -5.84 -30.82 16.20
CA THR A 635 -6.81 -31.89 16.45
C THR A 635 -6.92 -32.22 17.95
N THR A 636 -8.04 -31.84 18.56
CA THR A 636 -8.35 -32.20 19.95
C THR A 636 -8.60 -33.70 20.11
N GLY A 637 -8.20 -34.26 21.26
CA GLY A 637 -8.47 -35.67 21.59
C GLY A 637 -7.57 -36.69 20.88
N VAL A 638 -6.35 -36.33 20.49
CA VAL A 638 -5.30 -37.26 20.06
C VAL A 638 -4.43 -37.65 21.26
N SER A 639 -4.07 -38.93 21.36
CA SER A 639 -3.07 -39.45 22.30
C SER A 639 -1.93 -40.15 21.54
N ILE A 640 -0.70 -39.99 22.04
CA ILE A 640 0.42 -40.87 21.71
C ILE A 640 0.22 -42.20 22.44
N VAL A 641 0.55 -43.29 21.78
CA VAL A 641 0.68 -44.65 22.33
C VAL A 641 2.15 -45.04 22.23
N SER A 642 2.81 -45.19 23.38
CA SER A 642 4.25 -45.43 23.47
C SER A 642 4.57 -46.49 24.52
N GLU A 643 5.61 -47.29 24.27
CA GLU A 643 6.12 -48.30 25.21
C GLU A 643 6.69 -47.63 26.47
N ASP A 644 7.31 -46.45 26.30
CA ASP A 644 8.04 -45.70 27.33
C ASP A 644 7.11 -44.85 28.23
N THR A 645 5.78 -45.00 28.06
CA THR A 645 4.75 -44.23 28.78
C THR A 645 4.94 -44.26 30.30
N VAL A 646 5.29 -45.41 30.89
CA VAL A 646 5.43 -45.55 32.34
C VAL A 646 6.62 -44.73 32.86
N GLU A 647 7.76 -44.79 32.16
CA GLU A 647 8.98 -44.06 32.52
C GLU A 647 8.74 -42.55 32.49
N TYR A 648 8.09 -42.02 31.45
CA TYR A 648 7.74 -40.60 31.37
C TYR A 648 6.74 -40.16 32.45
N LEU A 649 5.77 -41.01 32.83
CA LEU A 649 4.82 -40.70 33.91
C LEU A 649 5.47 -40.71 35.31
N GLU A 650 6.56 -41.45 35.51
CA GLU A 650 7.35 -41.43 36.75
C GLU A 650 8.35 -40.26 36.76
N GLN A 651 9.09 -40.05 35.67
CA GLN A 651 10.09 -38.98 35.53
C GLN A 651 9.48 -37.58 35.67
N PHE A 652 8.38 -37.30 34.98
CA PHE A 652 7.74 -35.97 34.95
C PHE A 652 6.56 -35.84 35.93
N ARG A 653 6.49 -36.72 36.93
CA ARG A 653 5.31 -36.90 37.80
C ARG A 653 4.82 -35.62 38.48
N GLU A 654 5.73 -34.76 38.95
CA GLU A 654 5.37 -33.50 39.61
C GLU A 654 4.81 -32.48 38.62
N GLU A 655 5.39 -32.37 37.43
CA GLU A 655 4.94 -31.47 36.37
C GLU A 655 3.59 -31.90 35.79
N ILE A 656 3.39 -33.20 35.56
CA ILE A 656 2.08 -33.75 35.16
C ILE A 656 1.03 -33.47 36.25
N THR A 657 1.39 -33.67 37.52
CA THR A 657 0.49 -33.39 38.65
C THR A 657 0.11 -31.91 38.70
N LYS A 658 1.07 -31.00 38.47
CA LYS A 658 0.85 -29.55 38.37
C LYS A 658 -0.05 -29.18 37.18
N TYR A 659 0.22 -29.71 35.99
CA TYR A 659 -0.57 -29.49 34.77
C TYR A 659 -2.04 -29.95 34.92
N LEU A 660 -2.27 -31.08 35.57
CA LEU A 660 -3.62 -31.61 35.83
C LEU A 660 -4.35 -30.92 36.99
N SER A 661 -3.64 -30.16 37.85
CA SER A 661 -4.20 -29.50 39.04
C SER A 661 -4.83 -28.14 38.72
N THR A 662 -5.92 -28.16 37.94
CA THR A 662 -6.73 -26.97 37.64
C THR A 662 -7.77 -26.69 38.74
N PRO A 663 -8.27 -25.44 38.89
CA PRO A 663 -9.25 -25.09 39.91
C PRO A 663 -10.51 -25.97 39.85
N GLY A 664 -10.77 -26.72 40.93
CA GLY A 664 -11.88 -27.67 41.03
C GLY A 664 -11.50 -29.15 40.83
N VAL A 665 -10.28 -29.44 40.37
CA VAL A 665 -9.75 -30.82 40.29
C VAL A 665 -9.07 -31.19 41.61
N ASN A 666 -9.40 -32.36 42.17
CA ASN A 666 -8.79 -32.87 43.40
C ASN A 666 -7.73 -33.96 43.16
N SER A 667 -6.87 -34.20 44.14
CA SER A 667 -5.75 -35.15 44.05
C SER A 667 -6.15 -36.59 43.70
N ARG A 668 -7.35 -37.04 44.09
CA ARG A 668 -7.87 -38.37 43.70
C ARG A 668 -8.22 -38.43 42.21
N GLN A 669 -8.72 -37.33 41.62
CA GLN A 669 -8.98 -37.22 40.19
C GLN A 669 -7.67 -37.19 39.39
N VAL A 670 -6.65 -36.45 39.86
CA VAL A 670 -5.31 -36.45 39.24
C VAL A 670 -4.69 -37.85 39.26
N PHE A 671 -4.70 -38.53 40.42
CA PHE A 671 -4.19 -39.89 40.56
C PHE A 671 -4.92 -40.90 39.64
N ARG A 672 -6.26 -40.82 39.56
CA ARG A 672 -7.07 -41.66 38.66
C ARG A 672 -6.74 -41.39 37.18
N THR A 673 -6.38 -40.17 36.83
CA THR A 673 -5.97 -39.79 35.47
C THR A 673 -4.58 -40.34 35.11
N LEU A 674 -3.61 -40.20 36.01
CA LEU A 674 -2.27 -40.82 35.88
C LEU A 674 -2.37 -42.34 35.70
N LYS A 675 -3.08 -43.03 36.60
CA LYS A 675 -3.30 -44.48 36.49
C LYS A 675 -4.09 -44.91 35.25
N ARG A 676 -4.85 -44.00 34.61
CA ARG A 676 -5.48 -44.27 33.30
C ARG A 676 -4.48 -44.16 32.16
N TYR A 677 -3.58 -43.18 32.16
CA TYR A 677 -2.54 -43.05 31.13
C TYR A 677 -1.61 -44.27 31.14
N GLU A 678 -1.17 -44.66 32.35
CA GLU A 678 -0.40 -45.87 32.62
C GLU A 678 -1.14 -47.14 32.15
N ALA A 679 -2.36 -47.40 32.64
CA ALA A 679 -3.12 -48.60 32.31
C ALA A 679 -3.63 -48.68 30.84
N THR A 680 -3.34 -47.67 30.00
CA THR A 680 -3.67 -47.69 28.57
C THR A 680 -2.49 -47.39 27.65
N ASN A 681 -1.28 -47.18 28.20
CA ASN A 681 -0.10 -46.64 27.53
C ASN A 681 -0.45 -45.44 26.61
N ARG A 682 -1.27 -44.50 27.11
CA ARG A 682 -1.78 -43.34 26.34
C ARG A 682 -1.55 -42.03 27.08
N ILE A 683 -0.70 -41.17 26.54
CA ILE A 683 -0.52 -39.78 26.98
C ILE A 683 -1.18 -38.85 25.94
N PRO A 684 -2.03 -37.89 26.34
CA PRO A 684 -2.61 -36.91 25.40
C PRO A 684 -1.53 -36.07 24.71
N LEU A 685 -1.69 -35.79 23.42
CA LEU A 685 -0.70 -35.04 22.63
C LEU A 685 -0.36 -33.66 23.22
N ALA A 686 -1.35 -32.98 23.83
CA ALA A 686 -1.15 -31.71 24.51
C ALA A 686 -0.26 -31.81 25.76
N LEU A 687 -0.33 -32.94 26.50
CA LEU A 687 0.55 -33.20 27.64
C LEU A 687 1.94 -33.64 27.17
N TRP A 688 2.03 -34.48 26.12
CA TRP A 688 3.31 -34.88 25.51
C TRP A 688 4.14 -33.66 25.09
N ARG A 689 3.49 -32.68 24.46
CA ARG A 689 4.09 -31.39 24.07
C ARG A 689 4.44 -30.50 25.26
N HIS A 690 3.59 -30.44 26.29
CA HIS A 690 3.86 -29.63 27.49
C HIS A 690 5.14 -30.08 28.21
N LEU A 691 5.40 -31.39 28.21
CA LEU A 691 6.59 -32.02 28.79
C LEU A 691 7.79 -32.10 27.81
N ALA A 692 7.65 -31.57 26.58
CA ALA A 692 8.65 -31.64 25.52
C ALA A 692 9.21 -33.06 25.24
N LEU A 693 8.39 -34.11 25.39
CA LEU A 693 8.82 -35.50 25.21
C LEU A 693 9.21 -35.78 23.74
N PRO A 694 10.29 -36.55 23.48
CA PRO A 694 10.70 -36.92 22.12
C PRO A 694 9.66 -37.82 21.45
N LEU A 695 9.74 -37.99 20.13
CA LEU A 695 8.92 -38.96 19.36
C LEU A 695 9.79 -40.05 18.74
N SER A 696 9.37 -41.29 18.93
CA SER A 696 9.98 -42.50 18.39
C SER A 696 9.26 -42.97 17.12
N ALA A 697 9.98 -43.60 16.20
CA ALA A 697 9.39 -44.24 15.02
C ALA A 697 8.48 -45.44 15.37
N LYS A 698 8.59 -45.97 16.60
CA LYS A 698 7.67 -46.99 17.15
C LYS A 698 6.32 -46.41 17.58
N ASP A 699 6.26 -45.12 17.93
CA ASP A 699 5.09 -44.53 18.56
C ASP A 699 3.88 -44.59 17.61
N LYS A 700 2.73 -44.91 18.19
CA LYS A 700 1.45 -44.94 17.48
C LYS A 700 0.54 -43.84 18.00
N ILE A 701 -0.52 -43.54 17.27
CA ILE A 701 -1.47 -42.48 17.63
C ILE A 701 -2.91 -42.96 17.54
N VAL A 702 -3.72 -42.44 18.44
CA VAL A 702 -5.11 -42.87 18.61
C VAL A 702 -5.99 -41.68 18.98
N SER A 703 -7.22 -41.66 18.44
CA SER A 703 -8.22 -40.66 18.83
C SER A 703 -8.97 -41.12 20.09
N ALA A 704 -9.53 -40.17 20.85
CA ALA A 704 -10.19 -40.41 22.14
C ALA A 704 -11.37 -41.42 22.11
N HIS A 705 -11.88 -41.76 20.92
CA HIS A 705 -12.95 -42.73 20.71
C HIS A 705 -12.53 -43.95 19.87
N SER A 706 -11.25 -44.06 19.48
CA SER A 706 -10.71 -45.25 18.80
C SER A 706 -10.07 -46.22 19.78
N VAL A 707 -10.28 -47.52 19.55
CA VAL A 707 -9.56 -48.60 20.22
C VAL A 707 -8.21 -48.81 19.52
N GLU A 708 -8.23 -48.91 18.19
CA GLU A 708 -7.06 -49.20 17.34
C GLU A 708 -6.17 -47.95 17.12
N PRO A 709 -4.85 -48.05 17.36
CA PRO A 709 -3.89 -46.99 17.08
C PRO A 709 -3.19 -47.18 15.72
N ILE A 710 -3.03 -46.10 14.96
CA ILE A 710 -2.30 -46.09 13.68
C ILE A 710 -0.83 -45.70 13.87
N ASN A 711 0.04 -46.05 12.92
CA ASN A 711 1.44 -45.62 12.90
C ASN A 711 1.53 -44.09 12.96
N ASN A 712 2.43 -43.52 13.79
CA ASN A 712 2.61 -42.06 13.82
C ASN A 712 3.54 -41.53 12.73
N ARG A 713 4.52 -42.33 12.26
CA ARG A 713 5.54 -41.87 11.30
C ARG A 713 5.26 -42.34 9.87
N ILE A 714 5.19 -41.41 8.93
CA ILE A 714 5.18 -41.71 7.49
C ILE A 714 6.62 -41.66 6.97
N VAL A 715 7.14 -42.81 6.56
CA VAL A 715 8.51 -42.93 6.02
C VAL A 715 8.50 -43.03 4.50
N ASN A 716 7.59 -43.82 3.93
CA ASN A 716 7.43 -43.97 2.49
C ASN A 716 6.55 -42.82 1.94
N VAL A 717 7.19 -41.70 1.60
CA VAL A 717 6.51 -40.53 1.03
C VAL A 717 5.95 -40.82 -0.36
N THR A 718 6.63 -41.63 -1.17
CA THR A 718 6.23 -41.94 -2.56
C THR A 718 4.87 -42.64 -2.63
N ASP A 719 4.63 -43.63 -1.77
CA ASP A 719 3.32 -44.31 -1.73
C ASP A 719 2.24 -43.47 -1.01
N PHE A 720 2.64 -42.57 -0.10
CA PHE A 720 1.71 -41.58 0.46
C PHE A 720 1.24 -40.57 -0.62
N LEU A 721 2.13 -40.09 -1.48
CA LEU A 721 1.79 -39.22 -2.60
C LEU A 721 0.93 -39.95 -3.64
N TRP A 722 1.24 -41.21 -3.95
CA TRP A 722 0.37 -42.07 -4.78
C TRP A 722 -1.04 -42.20 -4.17
N PHE A 723 -1.14 -42.47 -2.87
CA PHE A 723 -2.40 -42.58 -2.15
C PHE A 723 -3.23 -41.28 -2.23
N LEU A 724 -2.60 -40.11 -2.08
CA LEU A 724 -3.28 -38.82 -2.22
C LEU A 724 -3.77 -38.58 -3.66
N GLY A 725 -2.96 -38.93 -4.68
CA GLY A 725 -3.37 -38.85 -6.08
C GLY A 725 -4.55 -39.76 -6.42
N PHE A 726 -4.50 -41.02 -5.94
CA PHE A 726 -5.57 -42.00 -6.14
C PHE A 726 -6.87 -41.61 -5.42
N TYR A 727 -6.77 -40.99 -4.23
CA TYR A 727 -7.93 -40.38 -3.56
C TYR A 727 -8.48 -39.17 -4.33
N LEU A 728 -7.62 -38.34 -4.94
CA LEU A 728 -8.07 -37.23 -5.77
C LEU A 728 -8.83 -37.71 -7.03
N ALA A 729 -8.48 -38.85 -7.62
CA ALA A 729 -9.28 -39.48 -8.66
C ALA A 729 -10.53 -40.17 -8.10
N GLU A 730 -10.39 -41.34 -7.47
CA GLU A 730 -11.49 -42.27 -7.16
C GLU A 730 -11.95 -42.28 -5.70
N GLY A 731 -11.35 -41.45 -4.85
CA GLY A 731 -11.74 -41.27 -3.45
C GLY A 731 -12.93 -40.32 -3.26
N CYS A 732 -13.76 -40.56 -2.26
CA CYS A 732 -14.78 -39.63 -1.80
C CYS A 732 -14.99 -39.72 -0.29
N LEU A 733 -15.51 -38.65 0.31
CA LEU A 733 -15.79 -38.59 1.73
C LEU A 733 -17.23 -39.00 2.00
N VAL A 734 -17.43 -40.07 2.78
CA VAL A 734 -18.75 -40.58 3.14
C VAL A 734 -19.01 -40.35 4.63
N LYS A 735 -20.19 -39.81 4.94
CA LYS A 735 -20.65 -39.64 6.33
C LYS A 735 -21.24 -40.96 6.84
N SER A 736 -20.71 -41.45 7.96
CA SER A 736 -21.31 -42.54 8.74
C SER A 736 -22.09 -42.00 9.94
N GLU A 737 -22.75 -42.87 10.70
CA GLU A 737 -23.58 -42.49 11.86
C GLU A 737 -22.82 -41.73 12.95
N ARG A 738 -21.49 -41.88 13.05
CA ARG A 738 -20.66 -41.31 14.13
C ARG A 738 -19.52 -40.41 13.66
N ASP A 739 -19.03 -40.59 12.43
CA ASP A 739 -17.88 -39.84 11.89
C ASP A 739 -17.82 -39.92 10.35
N TYR A 740 -16.87 -39.24 9.73
CA TYR A 740 -16.58 -39.40 8.30
C TYR A 740 -15.62 -40.58 8.02
N GLN A 741 -15.70 -41.14 6.82
CA GLN A 741 -14.87 -42.25 6.32
C GLN A 741 -14.43 -41.95 4.88
N LEU A 742 -13.24 -42.41 4.48
CA LEU A 742 -12.82 -42.35 3.07
C LEU A 742 -13.37 -43.59 2.34
N LEU A 743 -14.05 -43.38 1.22
CA LEU A 743 -14.50 -44.42 0.30
C LEU A 743 -13.71 -44.31 -1.00
N PHE A 744 -13.16 -45.41 -1.49
CA PHE A 744 -12.55 -45.51 -2.82
C PHE A 744 -13.34 -46.52 -3.63
N SER A 745 -13.63 -46.25 -4.90
CA SER A 745 -14.30 -47.19 -5.81
C SER A 745 -13.54 -47.27 -7.12
N SER A 746 -13.03 -48.43 -7.50
CA SER A 746 -12.19 -48.57 -8.70
C SER A 746 -12.11 -50.03 -9.17
N ASN A 747 -11.25 -50.34 -10.12
CA ASN A 747 -10.95 -51.72 -10.47
C ASN A 747 -10.16 -52.42 -9.35
N VAL A 748 -10.25 -53.76 -9.30
CA VAL A 748 -9.72 -54.57 -8.18
C VAL A 748 -8.21 -54.40 -8.02
N LYS A 749 -7.43 -54.40 -9.11
CA LYS A 749 -5.97 -54.26 -9.11
C LYS A 749 -5.50 -53.01 -8.35
N TYR A 750 -6.11 -51.84 -8.58
CA TYR A 750 -5.72 -50.62 -7.89
C TYR A 750 -6.27 -50.54 -6.46
N LEU A 751 -7.39 -51.21 -6.16
CA LEU A 751 -7.88 -51.35 -4.79
C LEU A 751 -7.03 -52.33 -3.94
N GLU A 752 -6.44 -53.37 -4.54
CA GLU A 752 -5.47 -54.25 -3.88
C GLU A 752 -4.21 -53.48 -3.49
N LYS A 753 -3.66 -52.69 -4.43
CA LYS A 753 -2.54 -51.76 -4.19
C LYS A 753 -2.88 -50.73 -3.10
N LEU A 754 -4.08 -50.16 -3.12
CA LEU A 754 -4.57 -49.26 -2.07
C LEU A 754 -4.61 -49.93 -0.69
N VAL A 755 -5.10 -51.16 -0.59
CA VAL A 755 -5.17 -51.91 0.68
C VAL A 755 -3.75 -52.14 1.23
N GLN A 756 -2.81 -52.59 0.40
CA GLN A 756 -1.42 -52.78 0.79
C GLN A 756 -0.80 -51.48 1.32
N ILE A 757 -0.85 -50.40 0.53
CA ILE A 757 -0.30 -49.10 0.90
C ILE A 757 -0.95 -48.52 2.16
N THR A 758 -2.25 -48.78 2.38
CA THR A 758 -2.95 -48.34 3.60
C THR A 758 -2.46 -49.09 4.86
N GLU A 759 -2.19 -50.40 4.76
CA GLU A 759 -1.63 -51.17 5.87
C GLU A 759 -0.16 -50.81 6.12
N GLU A 760 0.65 -50.62 5.08
CA GLU A 760 2.07 -50.27 5.22
C GLU A 760 2.28 -48.86 5.80
N LEU A 761 1.61 -47.84 5.25
CA LEU A 761 1.76 -46.45 5.72
C LEU A 761 1.19 -46.26 7.14
N PHE A 762 -0.05 -46.70 7.37
CA PHE A 762 -0.80 -46.34 8.57
C PHE A 762 -0.93 -47.48 9.58
N GLY A 763 -0.57 -48.73 9.24
CA GLY A 763 -0.90 -49.89 10.06
C GLY A 763 -2.41 -50.17 10.13
N CYS A 764 -3.19 -49.65 9.18
CA CYS A 764 -4.65 -49.66 9.20
C CYS A 764 -5.20 -50.70 8.22
N LYS A 765 -5.76 -51.78 8.75
CA LYS A 765 -6.31 -52.88 7.94
C LYS A 765 -7.62 -52.48 7.28
N CYS A 766 -7.73 -52.72 5.98
CA CYS A 766 -8.95 -52.53 5.21
C CYS A 766 -9.09 -53.64 4.16
N HIS A 767 -10.30 -53.81 3.62
CA HIS A 767 -10.65 -54.91 2.71
C HIS A 767 -11.51 -54.40 1.55
N ILE A 768 -11.42 -55.07 0.41
CA ILE A 768 -12.25 -54.80 -0.76
C ILE A 768 -13.64 -55.38 -0.53
N LEU A 769 -14.66 -54.53 -0.63
CA LEU A 769 -16.06 -54.89 -0.58
C LEU A 769 -16.61 -55.00 -2.00
N PHE A 770 -17.10 -56.19 -2.33
CA PHE A 770 -17.82 -56.47 -3.57
C PHE A 770 -19.33 -56.38 -3.32
N ASP A 771 -20.05 -55.74 -4.25
CA ASP A 771 -21.51 -55.75 -4.23
C ASP A 771 -22.02 -57.15 -4.59
N LYS A 772 -22.87 -57.72 -3.72
CA LYS A 772 -23.44 -59.07 -3.89
C LYS A 772 -24.37 -59.17 -5.10
N GLU A 773 -24.89 -58.05 -5.59
CA GLU A 773 -25.74 -58.00 -6.79
C GLU A 773 -24.99 -57.52 -8.04
N GLY A 774 -23.69 -57.18 -7.94
CA GLY A 774 -22.87 -56.69 -9.06
C GLY A 774 -23.31 -55.35 -9.65
N LYS A 775 -24.14 -54.57 -8.95
CA LYS A 775 -24.71 -53.29 -9.42
C LYS A 775 -23.82 -52.09 -9.12
N ARG A 776 -22.82 -52.24 -8.24
CA ARG A 776 -21.84 -51.21 -7.86
C ARG A 776 -20.41 -51.71 -8.07
N ALA A 777 -19.51 -50.78 -8.38
CA ALA A 777 -18.08 -51.06 -8.46
C ALA A 777 -17.53 -51.61 -7.14
N PRO A 778 -16.46 -52.45 -7.17
CA PRO A 778 -15.71 -52.82 -5.97
C PRO A 778 -15.23 -51.58 -5.22
N SER A 779 -15.16 -51.66 -3.88
CA SER A 779 -14.88 -50.48 -3.05
C SER A 779 -14.10 -50.78 -1.78
N VAL A 780 -13.34 -49.81 -1.28
CA VAL A 780 -12.57 -49.88 -0.03
C VAL A 780 -12.99 -48.73 0.90
N TYR A 781 -13.19 -49.02 2.18
CA TYR A 781 -13.57 -48.04 3.21
C TYR A 781 -12.47 -47.90 4.26
N ILE A 782 -11.88 -46.71 4.40
CA ILE A 782 -10.91 -46.38 5.45
C ILE A 782 -11.62 -45.59 6.54
N ARG A 783 -11.71 -46.17 7.74
CA ARG A 783 -12.55 -45.69 8.85
C ARG A 783 -11.82 -44.90 9.93
N SER A 784 -10.50 -44.72 9.80
CA SER A 784 -9.71 -43.98 10.78
C SER A 784 -9.94 -42.47 10.66
N LYS A 785 -10.55 -41.86 11.70
CA LYS A 785 -10.70 -40.40 11.83
C LYS A 785 -9.36 -39.65 11.65
N LEU A 786 -8.26 -40.25 12.10
CA LEU A 786 -6.93 -39.63 12.00
C LEU A 786 -6.44 -39.59 10.54
N ILE A 787 -6.69 -40.64 9.75
CA ILE A 787 -6.38 -40.65 8.31
C ILE A 787 -7.30 -39.68 7.56
N VAL A 788 -8.59 -39.64 7.88
CA VAL A 788 -9.54 -38.67 7.31
C VAL A 788 -9.10 -37.23 7.56
N ASN A 789 -8.72 -36.89 8.79
CA ASN A 789 -8.22 -35.55 9.12
C ASN A 789 -6.87 -35.25 8.44
N LEU A 790 -5.97 -36.24 8.33
CA LEU A 790 -4.68 -36.07 7.66
C LEU A 790 -4.86 -35.71 6.17
N VAL A 791 -5.68 -36.49 5.46
CA VAL A 791 -5.93 -36.30 4.01
C VAL A 791 -6.70 -35.00 3.73
N VAL A 792 -7.79 -34.76 4.47
CA VAL A 792 -8.78 -33.74 4.13
C VAL A 792 -8.59 -32.42 4.88
N ASP A 793 -8.12 -32.43 6.13
CA ASP A 793 -7.90 -31.19 6.90
C ASP A 793 -6.46 -30.69 6.77
N ALA A 794 -5.47 -31.58 6.92
CA ALA A 794 -4.06 -31.19 6.97
C ALA A 794 -3.45 -31.03 5.56
N PHE A 795 -3.56 -32.06 4.70
CA PHE A 795 -3.06 -31.99 3.32
C PHE A 795 -4.06 -31.42 2.31
N LYS A 796 -5.31 -31.16 2.73
CA LYS A 796 -6.37 -30.47 1.96
C LYS A 796 -6.73 -31.13 0.62
N ILE A 797 -6.53 -32.44 0.49
CA ILE A 797 -6.96 -33.19 -0.70
C ILE A 797 -8.46 -33.43 -0.59
N GLY A 798 -9.24 -32.63 -1.31
CA GLY A 798 -10.71 -32.57 -1.15
C GLY A 798 -11.14 -31.78 0.09
N ASN A 799 -12.46 -31.61 0.27
CA ASN A 799 -13.05 -30.76 1.31
C ASN A 799 -14.27 -31.46 1.92
N LYS A 800 -14.43 -31.37 3.25
CA LYS A 800 -15.57 -31.95 3.99
C LYS A 800 -16.94 -31.31 3.64
N LEU A 801 -16.94 -30.17 2.95
CA LEU A 801 -18.12 -29.33 2.66
C LEU A 801 -18.31 -28.96 1.18
N SER A 802 -17.39 -29.34 0.27
CA SER A 802 -17.50 -29.05 -1.17
C SER A 802 -17.47 -30.32 -2.02
N PRO A 803 -18.35 -30.47 -3.03
CA PRO A 803 -18.29 -31.57 -3.99
C PRO A 803 -17.18 -31.40 -5.05
N GLU A 804 -16.60 -30.20 -5.19
CA GLU A 804 -15.56 -29.94 -6.18
C GLU A 804 -14.17 -30.26 -5.62
N LYS A 805 -13.49 -31.24 -6.25
CA LYS A 805 -12.09 -31.58 -5.97
C LYS A 805 -11.14 -30.59 -6.67
N ASN A 806 -9.99 -30.32 -6.04
CA ASN A 806 -8.89 -29.52 -6.57
C ASN A 806 -7.53 -30.16 -6.22
N ILE A 807 -6.48 -29.86 -7.00
CA ILE A 807 -5.08 -30.11 -6.64
C ILE A 807 -4.58 -28.90 -5.82
N PRO A 808 -4.23 -29.06 -4.53
CA PRO A 808 -3.70 -27.96 -3.73
C PRO A 808 -2.34 -27.46 -4.22
N GLU A 809 -2.05 -26.20 -3.93
CA GLU A 809 -0.90 -25.47 -4.46
C GLU A 809 0.45 -26.10 -4.05
N TRP A 810 0.53 -26.71 -2.86
CA TRP A 810 1.73 -27.40 -2.39
C TRP A 810 2.13 -28.61 -3.27
N ILE A 811 1.19 -29.24 -3.99
CA ILE A 811 1.50 -30.33 -4.94
C ILE A 811 2.34 -29.82 -6.12
N LEU A 812 2.08 -28.60 -6.60
CA LEU A 812 2.85 -27.96 -7.69
C LEU A 812 4.30 -27.67 -7.26
N GLN A 813 4.50 -27.48 -5.95
CA GLN A 813 5.80 -27.23 -5.35
C GLN A 813 6.59 -28.52 -5.07
N LEU A 814 6.00 -29.72 -5.16
CA LEU A 814 6.75 -30.97 -5.03
C LEU A 814 7.81 -31.12 -6.14
N PRO A 815 9.03 -31.59 -5.83
CA PRO A 815 10.04 -31.96 -6.84
C PRO A 815 9.48 -32.96 -7.85
N LYS A 816 10.01 -32.95 -9.07
CA LYS A 816 9.49 -33.76 -10.19
C LYS A 816 9.48 -35.25 -9.87
N GLU A 817 10.50 -35.68 -9.15
CA GLU A 817 10.76 -37.05 -8.66
C GLU A 817 9.68 -37.51 -7.67
N GLN A 818 9.10 -36.60 -6.89
CA GLN A 818 7.97 -36.89 -5.99
C GLN A 818 6.62 -36.74 -6.73
N LEU A 819 6.52 -35.74 -7.61
CA LEU A 819 5.29 -35.38 -8.32
C LEU A 819 4.80 -36.47 -9.28
N VAL A 820 5.70 -37.26 -9.88
CA VAL A 820 5.32 -38.42 -10.70
C VAL A 820 4.54 -39.50 -9.93
N TYR A 821 4.77 -39.68 -8.63
CA TYR A 821 4.02 -40.66 -7.84
C TYR A 821 2.58 -40.21 -7.58
N PHE A 822 2.39 -38.91 -7.31
CA PHE A 822 1.06 -38.30 -7.22
C PHE A 822 0.30 -38.41 -8.56
N LEU A 823 0.96 -38.10 -9.67
CA LEU A 823 0.39 -38.27 -11.01
C LEU A 823 0.05 -39.74 -11.31
N GLN A 824 0.90 -40.70 -10.93
CA GLN A 824 0.64 -42.13 -11.13
C GLN A 824 -0.61 -42.56 -10.33
N GLY A 825 -0.79 -42.05 -9.11
CA GLY A 825 -1.99 -42.26 -8.31
C GLY A 825 -3.25 -41.73 -8.98
N PHE A 826 -3.20 -40.48 -9.45
CA PHE A 826 -4.33 -39.85 -10.13
C PHE A 826 -4.69 -40.58 -11.45
N TRP A 827 -3.68 -40.90 -12.26
CA TRP A 827 -3.85 -41.56 -13.56
C TRP A 827 -4.29 -43.03 -13.46
N GLU A 828 -3.79 -43.79 -12.48
CA GLU A 828 -4.32 -45.13 -12.21
C GLU A 828 -5.79 -45.08 -11.78
N GLY A 829 -6.20 -44.03 -11.07
CA GLY A 829 -7.60 -43.78 -10.70
C GLY A 829 -8.52 -43.44 -11.88
N ASP A 830 -8.20 -42.40 -12.67
CA ASP A 830 -9.03 -41.77 -13.73
C ASP A 830 -9.50 -42.71 -14.88
N GLY A 831 -9.15 -43.99 -14.84
CA GLY A 831 -9.84 -45.04 -15.61
C GLY A 831 -9.51 -45.11 -17.10
N ASN A 832 -8.72 -44.19 -17.65
CA ASN A 832 -8.28 -44.12 -19.05
C ASN A 832 -7.26 -45.22 -19.43
N HIS A 833 -7.60 -46.49 -19.20
CA HIS A 833 -6.72 -47.66 -19.40
C HIS A 833 -7.01 -48.40 -20.72
N ASP A 834 -7.28 -47.64 -21.80
CA ASP A 834 -7.54 -48.23 -23.12
C ASP A 834 -6.22 -48.63 -23.80
N VAL A 835 -5.95 -49.94 -23.81
CA VAL A 835 -4.65 -50.55 -24.11
C VAL A 835 -4.11 -50.17 -25.50
N GLN A 836 -4.97 -49.82 -26.46
CA GLN A 836 -4.55 -49.41 -27.81
C GLN A 836 -3.98 -47.98 -27.88
N THR A 837 -4.09 -47.17 -26.82
CA THR A 837 -3.69 -45.75 -26.82
C THR A 837 -2.40 -45.45 -26.05
N GLN A 838 -1.98 -46.34 -25.15
CA GLN A 838 -0.90 -46.08 -24.18
C GLN A 838 0.47 -45.79 -24.82
N ASP A 839 0.74 -46.32 -26.03
CA ASP A 839 2.02 -46.12 -26.74
C ASP A 839 2.09 -44.82 -27.57
N SER A 840 1.04 -43.98 -27.58
CA SER A 840 1.00 -42.77 -28.44
C SER A 840 0.21 -41.58 -27.89
N LEU A 841 -0.51 -41.74 -26.77
CA LEU A 841 -1.37 -40.71 -26.20
C LEU A 841 -1.47 -40.85 -24.69
N LEU A 842 -1.07 -39.82 -23.95
CA LEU A 842 -1.39 -39.69 -22.53
C LEU A 842 -2.64 -38.82 -22.37
N VAL A 843 -3.60 -39.29 -21.57
CA VAL A 843 -4.90 -38.63 -21.34
C VAL A 843 -5.19 -38.53 -19.85
N PHE A 844 -5.68 -37.36 -19.42
CA PHE A 844 -6.37 -37.16 -18.15
C PHE A 844 -7.75 -36.57 -18.42
N ASN A 845 -8.81 -37.12 -17.82
CA ASN A 845 -10.11 -36.47 -17.75
C ASN A 845 -10.29 -35.77 -16.40
N SER A 846 -11.24 -34.84 -16.31
CA SER A 846 -11.88 -34.46 -15.05
C SER A 846 -13.22 -33.76 -15.31
N SER A 847 -14.14 -33.84 -14.35
CA SER A 847 -15.27 -32.91 -14.25
C SER A 847 -14.87 -31.54 -13.68
N SER A 848 -13.71 -31.46 -13.00
CA SER A 848 -13.17 -30.23 -12.42
C SER A 848 -12.23 -29.53 -13.39
N GLN A 849 -12.59 -28.31 -13.83
CA GLN A 849 -11.72 -27.46 -14.65
C GLN A 849 -10.41 -27.14 -13.90
N LYS A 850 -10.52 -26.91 -12.58
CA LYS A 850 -9.38 -26.58 -11.72
C LYS A 850 -8.34 -27.70 -11.71
N ILE A 851 -8.76 -28.96 -11.65
CA ILE A 851 -7.84 -30.10 -11.75
C ILE A 851 -7.11 -30.09 -13.10
N ILE A 852 -7.79 -29.82 -14.22
CA ILE A 852 -7.14 -29.75 -15.54
C ILE A 852 -6.19 -28.54 -15.65
N GLU A 853 -6.54 -27.38 -15.12
CA GLU A 853 -5.66 -26.21 -15.03
C GLU A 853 -4.37 -26.53 -14.27
N LYS A 854 -4.50 -27.18 -13.10
CA LYS A 854 -3.35 -27.61 -12.29
C LYS A 854 -2.54 -28.72 -12.97
N LEU A 855 -3.17 -29.67 -13.65
CA LEU A 855 -2.45 -30.69 -14.43
C LEU A 855 -1.70 -30.08 -15.63
N VAL A 856 -2.23 -29.04 -16.28
CA VAL A 856 -1.48 -28.26 -17.29
C VAL A 856 -0.24 -27.62 -16.68
N MET A 857 -0.35 -27.02 -15.49
CA MET A 857 0.79 -26.45 -14.77
C MET A 857 1.82 -27.52 -14.36
N ILE A 858 1.37 -28.69 -13.91
CA ILE A 858 2.23 -29.84 -13.59
C ILE A 858 2.97 -30.34 -14.83
N LEU A 859 2.29 -30.54 -15.96
CA LEU A 859 2.94 -30.96 -17.20
C LEU A 859 3.97 -29.92 -17.69
N ALA A 860 3.66 -28.63 -17.57
CA ALA A 860 4.65 -27.59 -17.82
C ALA A 860 5.86 -27.68 -16.86
N LYS A 861 5.71 -28.15 -15.62
CA LYS A 861 6.88 -28.43 -14.76
C LYS A 861 7.82 -29.51 -15.35
N PHE A 862 7.27 -30.47 -16.11
CA PHE A 862 8.04 -31.45 -16.88
C PHE A 862 8.49 -30.94 -18.26
N GLY A 863 8.12 -29.73 -18.67
CA GLY A 863 8.42 -29.18 -20.01
C GLY A 863 7.47 -29.66 -21.11
N ILE A 864 6.27 -30.12 -20.72
CA ILE A 864 5.28 -30.79 -21.58
C ILE A 864 4.06 -29.89 -21.79
N VAL A 865 3.76 -29.56 -23.05
CA VAL A 865 2.53 -28.85 -23.45
C VAL A 865 1.41 -29.87 -23.67
N GLY A 866 0.49 -29.95 -22.71
CA GLY A 866 -0.79 -30.64 -22.88
C GLY A 866 -1.86 -29.76 -23.55
N SER A 867 -2.66 -30.35 -24.43
CA SER A 867 -3.82 -29.72 -25.08
C SER A 867 -5.08 -29.90 -24.25
N VAL A 868 -5.88 -28.85 -24.07
CA VAL A 868 -7.16 -28.92 -23.34
C VAL A 868 -8.33 -28.93 -24.32
N SER A 869 -9.31 -29.79 -24.06
CA SER A 869 -10.57 -29.88 -24.79
C SER A 869 -11.75 -30.05 -23.84
N GLU A 870 -12.92 -29.55 -24.24
CA GLU A 870 -14.16 -29.65 -23.48
C GLU A 870 -15.11 -30.63 -24.17
N PHE A 871 -15.78 -31.47 -23.40
CA PHE A 871 -16.76 -32.43 -23.90
C PHE A 871 -17.90 -32.61 -22.89
N TYR A 872 -19.03 -33.18 -23.34
CA TYR A 872 -20.19 -33.41 -22.50
C TYR A 872 -20.38 -34.90 -22.25
N THR A 873 -20.47 -35.29 -20.98
CA THR A 873 -20.75 -36.65 -20.55
C THR A 873 -22.22 -36.79 -20.14
N THR A 874 -22.88 -37.84 -20.61
CA THR A 874 -24.24 -38.20 -20.19
C THR A 874 -24.14 -39.24 -19.07
N ALA A 875 -24.81 -39.02 -17.94
CA ALA A 875 -24.82 -40.01 -16.86
C ALA A 875 -25.45 -41.33 -17.32
N SER A 876 -24.75 -42.44 -17.09
CA SER A 876 -25.24 -43.77 -17.42
C SER A 876 -26.48 -44.12 -16.56
N GLN A 877 -27.46 -44.78 -17.20
CA GLN A 877 -28.80 -45.07 -16.68
C GLN A 877 -29.72 -43.85 -16.44
N GLY A 878 -30.38 -43.40 -17.51
CA GLY A 878 -31.69 -42.75 -17.44
C GLY A 878 -31.75 -41.23 -17.22
N GLY A 879 -30.62 -40.56 -16.96
CA GLY A 879 -30.59 -39.11 -16.77
C GLY A 879 -30.42 -38.32 -18.06
N SER A 880 -31.33 -37.38 -18.36
CA SER A 880 -31.18 -36.39 -19.45
C SER A 880 -30.14 -35.29 -19.15
N LYS A 881 -29.40 -35.42 -18.05
CA LYS A 881 -28.50 -34.38 -17.53
C LYS A 881 -27.09 -34.62 -18.07
N GLN A 882 -26.68 -33.77 -19.01
CA GLN A 882 -25.30 -33.71 -19.49
C GLN A 882 -24.44 -32.92 -18.50
N TYR A 883 -23.22 -33.39 -18.27
CA TYR A 883 -22.22 -32.74 -17.44
C TYR A 883 -21.05 -32.29 -18.31
N LYS A 884 -20.62 -31.04 -18.16
CA LYS A 884 -19.40 -30.55 -18.80
C LYS A 884 -18.20 -31.28 -18.20
N SER A 885 -17.29 -31.73 -19.04
CA SER A 885 -16.08 -32.47 -18.68
C SER A 885 -14.91 -31.95 -19.49
N TYR A 886 -13.72 -32.01 -18.90
CA TYR A 886 -12.49 -31.45 -19.44
C TYR A 886 -11.51 -32.59 -19.68
N ARG A 887 -10.86 -32.59 -20.84
CA ARG A 887 -9.84 -33.57 -21.21
C ARG A 887 -8.53 -32.86 -21.55
N LEU A 888 -7.48 -33.32 -20.89
CA LEU A 888 -6.10 -32.95 -21.13
C LEU A 888 -5.43 -34.09 -21.91
N THR A 889 -4.94 -33.81 -23.11
CA THR A 889 -4.19 -34.77 -23.94
C THR A 889 -2.75 -34.33 -24.13
N VAL A 890 -1.84 -35.30 -24.12
CA VAL A 890 -0.42 -35.13 -24.43
C VAL A 890 -0.04 -36.11 -25.54
N GLN A 891 0.58 -35.58 -26.59
CA GLN A 891 1.06 -36.30 -27.76
C GLN A 891 2.53 -35.97 -28.00
N GLY A 892 3.22 -36.87 -28.70
CA GLY A 892 4.61 -36.67 -29.12
C GLY A 892 5.65 -36.92 -28.04
N LEU A 893 5.31 -37.60 -26.93
CA LEU A 893 6.32 -38.10 -25.98
C LEU A 893 7.10 -39.26 -26.59
N ASP A 894 8.35 -39.41 -26.16
CA ASP A 894 9.18 -40.62 -26.37
C ASP A 894 8.87 -41.72 -25.33
N ASP A 895 8.40 -41.36 -24.14
CA ASP A 895 7.88 -42.27 -23.11
C ASP A 895 6.60 -41.72 -22.48
N TYR A 896 5.50 -42.48 -22.56
CA TYR A 896 4.19 -42.11 -22.01
C TYR A 896 3.98 -42.59 -20.55
N ARG A 897 4.95 -43.32 -19.96
CA ARG A 897 4.86 -43.80 -18.59
C ARG A 897 5.03 -42.65 -17.60
N ILE A 898 4.01 -42.41 -16.77
CA ILE A 898 3.99 -41.29 -15.81
C ILE A 898 5.24 -41.23 -14.92
N LEU A 899 5.73 -42.36 -14.41
CA LEU A 899 6.93 -42.44 -13.57
C LEU A 899 8.22 -41.97 -14.29
N ASN A 900 8.22 -41.93 -15.62
CA ASN A 900 9.38 -41.55 -16.43
C ASN A 900 9.27 -40.11 -16.98
N LEU A 901 8.22 -39.34 -16.63
CA LEU A 901 8.04 -37.97 -17.13
C LEU A 901 9.17 -37.00 -16.74
N VAL A 902 9.99 -37.35 -15.74
CA VAL A 902 11.22 -36.61 -15.37
C VAL A 902 12.25 -36.59 -16.51
N SER A 903 12.33 -37.66 -17.31
CA SER A 903 13.28 -37.82 -18.40
C SER A 903 12.66 -37.83 -19.81
N ALA A 904 11.33 -37.99 -19.91
CA ALA A 904 10.60 -37.96 -21.17
C ALA A 904 10.70 -36.61 -21.89
N ARG A 905 10.64 -36.64 -23.22
CA ARG A 905 10.77 -35.48 -24.10
C ARG A 905 9.59 -35.39 -25.06
N GLN A 906 9.01 -34.20 -25.18
CA GLN A 906 7.91 -33.96 -26.11
C GLN A 906 8.38 -33.35 -27.43
N ASN A 907 8.11 -34.03 -28.53
CA ASN A 907 8.23 -33.50 -29.89
C ASN A 907 6.93 -32.76 -30.27
N LEU A 908 6.96 -31.43 -30.23
CA LEU A 908 5.81 -30.56 -30.51
C LEU A 908 5.76 -30.13 -31.98
N GLN A 909 4.60 -30.26 -32.62
CA GLN A 909 4.33 -29.74 -33.98
C GLN A 909 4.07 -28.23 -33.98
N ALA A 910 4.91 -27.46 -33.29
CA ALA A 910 4.86 -26.01 -33.21
C ALA A 910 6.28 -25.45 -33.00
N LYS A 911 6.46 -24.15 -33.29
CA LYS A 911 7.71 -23.47 -32.95
C LYS A 911 7.82 -23.38 -31.42
N THR A 912 9.02 -23.57 -30.89
CA THR A 912 9.35 -23.35 -29.48
C THR A 912 10.64 -22.55 -29.39
N THR A 913 10.79 -21.75 -28.35
CA THR A 913 11.99 -20.98 -28.01
C THR A 913 12.23 -21.22 -26.52
N GLU A 914 13.32 -21.90 -26.17
CA GLU A 914 13.60 -22.41 -24.82
C GLU A 914 12.38 -22.95 -24.07
N ASP A 915 11.82 -22.19 -23.13
CA ASP A 915 10.74 -22.59 -22.22
C ASP A 915 9.34 -22.09 -22.68
N VAL A 916 9.24 -21.42 -23.83
CA VAL A 916 7.98 -20.98 -24.47
C VAL A 916 7.65 -21.83 -25.70
N ALA A 917 6.37 -22.18 -25.85
CA ALA A 917 5.81 -22.72 -27.08
C ALA A 917 4.90 -21.68 -27.75
N TRP A 918 4.84 -21.72 -29.08
CA TRP A 918 4.12 -20.75 -29.88
C TRP A 918 2.81 -21.34 -30.39
N GLY A 919 1.77 -21.22 -29.57
CA GLY A 919 0.45 -21.80 -29.82
C GLY A 919 -0.36 -20.96 -30.81
N ARG A 920 -0.89 -21.58 -31.87
CA ARG A 920 -1.68 -20.84 -32.87
C ARG A 920 -3.00 -20.35 -32.28
N VAL A 921 -3.43 -19.14 -32.63
CA VAL A 921 -4.79 -18.64 -32.38
C VAL A 921 -5.78 -19.49 -33.17
N LYS A 922 -6.82 -19.99 -32.49
CA LYS A 922 -7.94 -20.76 -33.03
C LYS A 922 -9.20 -19.91 -33.18
N SER A 923 -9.49 -19.04 -32.21
CA SER A 923 -10.56 -18.04 -32.27
C SER A 923 -10.19 -16.79 -31.49
N ILE A 924 -10.79 -15.67 -31.89
CA ILE A 924 -10.77 -14.41 -31.15
C ILE A 924 -12.21 -13.92 -31.09
N GLU A 925 -12.75 -13.76 -29.89
CA GLU A 925 -14.15 -13.39 -29.66
C GLU A 925 -14.20 -12.02 -28.96
N ALA A 926 -14.69 -11.01 -29.66
CA ALA A 926 -14.83 -9.67 -29.11
C ALA A 926 -15.99 -9.59 -28.10
N PHE A 927 -15.78 -8.91 -26.98
CA PHE A 927 -16.76 -8.69 -25.93
C PHE A 927 -16.61 -7.29 -25.32
N GLU A 928 -17.64 -6.79 -24.66
CA GLU A 928 -17.58 -5.49 -23.95
C GLU A 928 -17.14 -5.70 -22.49
N ILE A 929 -16.11 -4.98 -22.06
CA ILE A 929 -15.65 -4.93 -20.66
C ILE A 929 -16.28 -3.68 -20.03
N ASN A 930 -17.04 -3.85 -18.94
CA ASN A 930 -17.55 -2.76 -18.10
C ASN A 930 -17.31 -3.09 -16.61
N ASP A 931 -16.04 -3.35 -16.29
CA ASP A 931 -15.63 -3.92 -15.00
C ASP A 931 -14.21 -3.47 -14.63
N TYR A 932 -13.72 -3.97 -13.50
CA TYR A 932 -12.35 -3.75 -13.06
C TYR A 932 -11.33 -4.54 -13.88
N VAL A 933 -10.19 -3.91 -14.02
CA VAL A 933 -9.11 -4.27 -14.92
C VAL A 933 -7.77 -4.03 -14.24
N TYR A 934 -6.87 -5.02 -14.28
CA TYR A 934 -5.74 -5.19 -13.38
C TYR A 934 -4.46 -5.39 -14.19
N ASP A 935 -3.29 -5.27 -13.58
CA ASP A 935 -2.00 -5.48 -14.25
C ASP A 935 -0.95 -5.85 -13.20
N PHE A 936 0.09 -6.58 -13.57
CA PHE A 936 1.21 -6.92 -12.70
C PHE A 936 2.47 -6.23 -13.21
N SER A 937 3.09 -5.46 -12.34
CA SER A 937 4.43 -4.97 -12.59
C SER A 937 5.43 -6.09 -12.30
N VAL A 938 6.24 -6.48 -13.29
CA VAL A 938 7.26 -7.54 -13.16
C VAL A 938 8.61 -7.04 -13.68
N PRO A 939 9.69 -7.02 -12.89
CA PRO A 939 10.93 -6.45 -13.31
C PRO A 939 11.88 -7.53 -13.90
N GLU A 940 12.95 -7.05 -14.54
CA GLU A 940 13.55 -7.56 -15.81
C GLU A 940 12.57 -7.90 -16.96
N HIS A 941 11.46 -8.60 -16.69
CA HIS A 941 10.74 -9.36 -17.71
C HIS A 941 9.51 -8.61 -18.27
N GLU A 942 8.88 -7.74 -17.48
CA GLU A 942 7.71 -6.92 -17.86
C GLU A 942 6.52 -7.72 -18.41
N ASN A 943 6.44 -8.98 -18.02
CA ASN A 943 5.41 -9.91 -18.39
C ASN A 943 5.14 -10.86 -17.22
N PHE A 944 3.94 -11.42 -17.14
CA PHE A 944 3.50 -12.35 -16.10
C PHE A 944 2.61 -13.42 -16.73
N VAL A 945 2.47 -14.58 -16.10
CA VAL A 945 1.52 -15.58 -16.57
C VAL A 945 0.09 -15.33 -16.06
N GLY A 946 -0.79 -14.87 -16.95
CA GLY A 946 -2.24 -14.71 -16.71
C GLY A 946 -3.16 -15.45 -17.69
N GLY A 947 -4.48 -15.39 -17.49
CA GLY A 947 -5.46 -16.08 -18.34
C GLY A 947 -5.65 -17.57 -18.06
N THR A 948 -6.79 -18.10 -18.51
CA THR A 948 -7.09 -19.54 -18.39
C THR A 948 -6.08 -20.33 -19.21
N TYR A 949 -5.09 -20.90 -18.54
CA TYR A 949 -3.97 -21.59 -19.16
C TYR A 949 -2.89 -20.69 -19.90
N CYS A 950 -2.66 -19.37 -19.58
CA CYS A 950 -1.35 -18.56 -19.57
C CYS A 950 -0.88 -17.45 -20.68
N VAL A 951 -0.83 -16.05 -20.48
CA VAL A 951 -0.33 -14.81 -21.31
C VAL A 951 -0.07 -13.36 -20.57
N PHE A 952 0.28 -12.13 -21.17
CA PHE A 952 1.26 -10.95 -20.77
C PHE A 952 1.01 -9.32 -21.05
N ALA A 953 1.93 -8.23 -20.88
CA ALA A 953 1.71 -6.64 -20.83
C ALA A 953 2.74 -5.41 -21.29
N HIS A 954 2.51 -3.99 -21.23
CA HIS A 954 3.22 -2.71 -21.91
C HIS A 954 3.17 -1.04 -21.47
N ASN A 955 4.25 -0.08 -21.49
CA ASN A 955 4.70 1.47 -21.15
C ASN A 955 5.73 2.59 -21.98
N THR A 956 6.88 3.35 -21.50
CA THR A 956 7.53 4.78 -21.96
C THR A 956 9.09 5.34 -22.09
N TYR A 957 9.52 6.37 -22.98
CA TYR A 957 10.92 7.03 -23.22
C TYR A 957 11.24 8.51 -23.73
N GLY A 958 12.57 8.91 -23.93
CA GLY A 958 13.22 9.84 -24.94
C GLY A 958 14.79 10.17 -24.83
N PRO A 959 15.62 10.56 -25.89
CA PRO A 959 17.15 10.69 -25.85
C PRO A 959 17.97 12.00 -26.23
N ARG A 960 19.34 12.02 -26.06
CA ARG A 960 20.25 13.16 -25.63
C ARG A 960 20.00 13.60 -24.18
N MET A 961 19.29 12.74 -23.48
CA MET A 961 19.00 12.76 -22.07
C MET A 961 20.30 12.81 -21.25
N LEU A 962 20.24 13.32 -20.02
CA LEU A 962 21.35 13.15 -19.09
C LEU A 962 21.46 11.69 -18.70
N GLU A 963 22.66 11.23 -18.40
CA GLU A 963 22.96 9.84 -18.09
C GLU A 963 22.34 9.38 -16.77
N ASP A 964 22.14 10.32 -15.83
CA ASP A 964 21.65 10.09 -14.46
C ASP A 964 20.41 10.95 -14.18
N ASP A 965 19.56 11.17 -15.20
CA ASP A 965 18.45 12.13 -15.15
C ASP A 965 17.27 11.72 -14.26
N GLY A 966 17.41 10.71 -13.39
CA GLY A 966 16.35 10.24 -12.48
C GLY A 966 15.10 9.71 -13.17
N ARG A 967 15.15 9.56 -14.50
CA ARG A 967 14.09 9.02 -15.35
C ARG A 967 14.58 7.69 -15.89
N VAL A 968 13.69 6.73 -15.98
CA VAL A 968 14.05 5.32 -16.06
C VAL A 968 14.89 4.95 -17.29
N VAL A 969 14.59 5.57 -18.44
CA VAL A 969 15.34 5.48 -19.72
C VAL A 969 16.79 5.89 -19.57
N SER A 970 17.01 7.09 -19.05
CA SER A 970 18.33 7.66 -18.81
C SER A 970 19.11 6.81 -17.83
N ASN A 971 18.50 6.50 -16.68
CA ASN A 971 19.14 5.70 -15.64
C ASN A 971 19.61 4.37 -16.23
N PHE A 972 18.77 3.66 -16.97
CA PHE A 972 19.17 2.40 -17.58
C PHE A 972 20.30 2.57 -18.62
N ALA A 973 20.20 3.51 -19.55
CA ALA A 973 21.28 3.68 -20.54
C ALA A 973 22.60 4.12 -19.90
N GLY A 974 22.54 4.97 -18.87
CA GLY A 974 23.70 5.43 -18.09
C GLY A 974 24.26 4.38 -17.13
N GLN A 975 23.46 3.41 -16.69
CA GLN A 975 23.90 2.32 -15.83
C GLN A 975 24.55 1.19 -16.64
N ALA A 976 23.90 0.70 -17.71
CA ALA A 976 24.48 -0.30 -18.61
C ALA A 976 25.83 0.14 -19.18
N LEU A 977 25.93 1.36 -19.73
CA LEU A 977 27.18 1.84 -20.34
C LEU A 977 28.29 2.17 -19.32
N ARG A 978 28.04 2.02 -18.02
CA ARG A 978 29.03 2.17 -16.95
C ARG A 978 29.35 0.88 -16.19
N ASN A 979 28.87 -0.29 -16.64
CA ASN A 979 28.94 -1.55 -15.89
C ASN A 979 28.28 -1.45 -14.49
N GLN A 980 27.21 -0.67 -14.35
CA GLN A 980 26.46 -0.51 -13.09
C GLN A 980 25.10 -1.19 -13.19
N PRO A 981 24.67 -1.98 -12.20
CA PRO A 981 23.39 -2.70 -12.29
C PRO A 981 22.17 -1.79 -12.49
N LEU A 982 21.37 -2.16 -13.49
CA LEU A 982 20.20 -1.43 -13.97
C LEU A 982 19.12 -1.38 -12.88
N THR A 983 18.79 -0.20 -12.36
CA THR A 983 17.98 -0.08 -11.14
C THR A 983 16.52 0.24 -11.40
N VAL A 984 15.66 -0.74 -11.15
CA VAL A 984 14.21 -0.68 -11.39
C VAL A 984 13.51 -0.26 -10.11
N TYR A 985 12.63 0.73 -10.21
CA TYR A 985 11.80 1.15 -9.09
C TYR A 985 10.45 0.48 -9.13
N GLY A 986 10.10 -0.09 -7.99
CA GLY A 986 9.09 -1.11 -7.93
C GLY A 986 9.45 -2.28 -8.86
N SER A 987 8.49 -2.63 -9.71
CA SER A 987 8.60 -3.72 -10.65
C SER A 987 8.21 -3.36 -12.09
N GLY A 988 8.16 -2.08 -12.43
CA GLY A 988 8.15 -1.64 -13.83
C GLY A 988 6.78 -1.41 -14.47
N SER A 989 5.78 -2.31 -14.40
CA SER A 989 4.55 -2.07 -15.20
C SER A 989 3.71 -0.81 -14.89
N GLN A 990 4.09 0.07 -13.96
CA GLN A 990 3.54 1.44 -13.87
C GLN A 990 3.52 2.20 -15.22
N THR A 991 2.33 2.61 -15.67
CA THR A 991 2.08 2.84 -17.10
C THR A 991 2.20 4.29 -17.61
N ARG A 992 2.84 4.50 -18.76
CA ARG A 992 3.28 5.79 -19.39
C ARG A 992 3.59 5.52 -20.89
N SER A 993 3.58 6.43 -21.90
CA SER A 993 3.85 6.07 -23.35
C SER A 993 5.24 6.42 -23.93
N PHE A 994 5.73 5.65 -24.90
CA PHE A 994 7.08 5.78 -25.51
C PHE A 994 7.13 6.85 -26.66
N CYS A 995 7.23 8.15 -26.34
CA CYS A 995 7.35 9.23 -27.36
C CYS A 995 8.80 9.59 -27.69
N TYR A 996 9.20 9.53 -28.97
CA TYR A 996 10.58 9.81 -29.36
C TYR A 996 10.87 11.31 -29.50
N VAL A 997 12.15 11.72 -29.38
CA VAL A 997 12.51 13.14 -29.37
C VAL A 997 12.39 13.82 -30.73
N SER A 998 12.67 13.15 -31.85
CA SER A 998 12.54 13.81 -33.15
C SER A 998 11.07 14.08 -33.49
N ASP A 999 10.18 13.14 -33.15
CA ASP A 999 8.72 13.36 -33.22
C ASP A 999 8.32 14.56 -32.37
N LEU A 1000 8.76 14.61 -31.10
CA LEU A 1000 8.45 15.71 -30.19
C LEU A 1000 8.99 17.06 -30.69
N VAL A 1001 10.20 17.10 -31.26
CA VAL A 1001 10.80 18.32 -31.83
C VAL A 1001 10.05 18.78 -33.08
N ASP A 1002 9.64 17.89 -33.97
CA ASP A 1002 8.77 18.22 -35.11
C ASP A 1002 7.44 18.81 -34.64
N GLY A 1003 6.83 18.22 -33.61
CA GLY A 1003 5.61 18.74 -32.98
C GLY A 1003 5.78 20.15 -32.41
N LEU A 1004 6.92 20.42 -31.74
CA LEU A 1004 7.24 21.74 -31.18
C LEU A 1004 7.47 22.80 -32.27
N ILE A 1005 8.16 22.46 -33.37
CA ILE A 1005 8.41 23.38 -34.49
C ILE A 1005 7.12 23.69 -35.24
N ARG A 1006 6.29 22.68 -35.53
CA ARG A 1006 4.96 22.87 -36.14
C ARG A 1006 4.06 23.73 -35.26
N LEU A 1007 4.08 23.50 -33.95
CA LEU A 1007 3.31 24.29 -32.99
C LEU A 1007 3.76 25.77 -32.99
N MET A 1008 5.07 26.04 -32.95
CA MET A 1008 5.60 27.41 -33.09
C MET A 1008 5.19 28.06 -34.41
N ASN A 1009 5.36 27.35 -35.53
CA ASN A 1009 5.09 27.91 -36.85
C ASN A 1009 3.58 28.04 -37.17
N SER A 1010 2.71 27.34 -36.44
CA SER A 1010 1.25 27.53 -36.48
C SER A 1010 0.78 28.84 -35.84
N ASP A 1011 -0.51 29.14 -36.01
CA ASP A 1011 -1.24 30.24 -35.34
C ASP A 1011 -1.96 29.80 -34.04
N GLN A 1012 -1.69 28.59 -33.54
CA GLN A 1012 -2.47 27.95 -32.47
C GLN A 1012 -2.04 28.41 -31.07
N THR A 1013 -2.62 29.49 -30.54
CA THR A 1013 -2.23 30.07 -29.23
C THR A 1013 -2.51 29.21 -27.99
N GLY A 1014 -3.21 28.08 -28.14
CA GLY A 1014 -3.59 27.19 -27.04
C GLY A 1014 -2.57 26.10 -26.66
N PRO A 1015 -2.88 25.30 -25.62
CA PRO A 1015 -2.12 24.09 -25.30
C PRO A 1015 -2.48 22.94 -26.24
N ILE A 1016 -1.49 22.11 -26.58
CA ILE A 1016 -1.59 20.95 -27.49
C ILE A 1016 -0.82 19.76 -26.90
N ASN A 1017 -1.48 18.63 -26.65
CA ASN A 1017 -0.79 17.39 -26.24
C ASN A 1017 0.15 16.92 -27.36
N LEU A 1018 1.43 16.74 -27.05
CA LEU A 1018 2.46 16.25 -27.96
C LEU A 1018 3.11 15.03 -27.32
N GLY A 1019 2.52 13.87 -27.58
CA GLY A 1019 2.97 12.61 -27.02
C GLY A 1019 2.62 11.42 -27.90
N ASN A 1020 3.17 10.26 -27.55
CA ASN A 1020 2.73 8.98 -28.09
C ASN A 1020 1.53 8.47 -27.27
N PRO A 1021 0.51 7.88 -27.90
CA PRO A 1021 -0.53 7.08 -27.23
C PRO A 1021 -0.20 5.58 -27.17
N HIS A 1022 1.00 5.14 -27.59
CA HIS A 1022 1.44 3.74 -27.59
C HIS A 1022 2.41 3.37 -26.47
N GLU A 1023 2.18 2.15 -25.97
CA GLU A 1023 2.57 1.65 -24.66
C GLU A 1023 3.53 0.43 -24.86
N TYR A 1024 4.70 0.33 -24.18
CA TYR A 1024 5.70 -0.78 -24.14
C TYR A 1024 6.52 -0.81 -22.79
N THR A 1025 6.56 -1.84 -21.93
CA THR A 1025 6.63 -1.62 -20.43
C THR A 1025 7.97 -1.05 -19.89
N ILE A 1026 7.99 -0.46 -18.68
CA ILE A 1026 9.11 0.39 -18.15
C ILE A 1026 10.44 -0.33 -18.23
N LEU A 1027 10.40 -1.65 -18.17
CA LEU A 1027 11.59 -2.46 -18.15
C LEU A 1027 11.72 -3.51 -19.27
N GLN A 1028 10.73 -3.63 -20.16
CA GLN A 1028 10.98 -4.00 -21.55
C GLN A 1028 11.97 -2.98 -22.14
N LEU A 1029 11.92 -1.73 -21.68
CA LEU A 1029 12.96 -0.73 -21.88
C LEU A 1029 14.28 -0.99 -21.13
N ALA A 1030 14.28 -1.60 -19.94
CA ALA A 1030 15.51 -1.95 -19.23
C ALA A 1030 16.26 -3.04 -20.00
N GLU A 1031 15.59 -4.13 -20.36
CA GLU A 1031 16.18 -5.19 -21.15
C GLU A 1031 16.50 -4.73 -22.59
N THR A 1032 15.62 -3.97 -23.26
CA THR A 1032 15.93 -3.41 -24.58
C THR A 1032 17.14 -2.48 -24.51
N ILE A 1033 17.28 -1.67 -23.45
CA ILE A 1033 18.49 -0.89 -23.22
C ILE A 1033 19.69 -1.80 -22.95
N GLN A 1034 19.62 -2.73 -22.00
CA GLN A 1034 20.68 -3.66 -21.62
C GLN A 1034 21.28 -4.33 -22.87
N LYS A 1035 20.43 -4.97 -23.69
CA LYS A 1035 20.82 -5.68 -24.92
C LYS A 1035 21.51 -4.79 -25.95
N MET A 1036 21.13 -3.51 -26.03
CA MET A 1036 21.64 -2.56 -27.03
C MET A 1036 22.84 -1.73 -26.51
N ALA A 1037 22.95 -1.58 -25.19
CA ALA A 1037 23.96 -0.80 -24.49
C ALA A 1037 25.15 -1.65 -24.08
N ASN A 1038 24.91 -2.64 -23.23
CA ASN A 1038 25.92 -3.48 -22.61
C ASN A 1038 25.26 -4.73 -21.97
N PRO A 1039 25.36 -5.92 -22.60
CA PRO A 1039 24.72 -7.14 -22.12
C PRO A 1039 25.32 -7.70 -20.81
N GLU A 1040 26.55 -7.32 -20.46
CA GLU A 1040 27.31 -7.85 -19.32
C GLU A 1040 26.86 -7.30 -17.95
N VAL A 1041 25.71 -6.60 -17.88
CA VAL A 1041 25.35 -5.75 -16.75
C VAL A 1041 24.02 -6.20 -16.15
N ASP A 1042 24.08 -6.61 -14.87
CA ASP A 1042 22.92 -7.05 -14.11
C ASP A 1042 21.79 -6.00 -14.06
N ILE A 1043 20.58 -6.45 -13.73
CA ILE A 1043 19.46 -5.59 -13.36
C ILE A 1043 19.11 -5.89 -11.89
N ILE A 1044 18.61 -4.88 -11.16
CA ILE A 1044 18.33 -4.93 -9.72
C ILE A 1044 17.09 -4.11 -9.37
N PHE A 1045 16.38 -4.50 -8.30
CA PHE A 1045 15.06 -3.96 -7.97
C PHE A 1045 15.06 -3.21 -6.63
N ASN A 1046 14.24 -2.16 -6.54
CA ASN A 1046 13.97 -1.37 -5.34
C ASN A 1046 12.44 -1.16 -5.17
N PRO A 1047 11.94 -0.77 -3.98
CA PRO A 1047 10.51 -0.47 -3.78
C PRO A 1047 9.97 0.65 -4.67
N LEU A 1048 8.64 0.68 -4.88
CA LEU A 1048 7.96 1.71 -5.69
C LEU A 1048 7.73 3.00 -4.86
N PRO A 1049 7.98 4.21 -5.41
CA PRO A 1049 7.66 5.48 -4.74
C PRO A 1049 6.15 5.72 -4.63
N GLN A 1050 5.72 6.34 -3.52
CA GLN A 1050 4.30 6.58 -3.20
C GLN A 1050 3.63 7.66 -4.06
N ASP A 1051 4.41 8.54 -4.69
CA ASP A 1051 3.94 9.65 -5.55
C ASP A 1051 3.74 9.24 -7.04
N ASP A 1052 4.13 8.02 -7.44
CA ASP A 1052 4.29 7.69 -8.87
C ASP A 1052 2.94 7.24 -9.48
N PRO A 1053 2.31 8.03 -10.38
CA PRO A 1053 0.92 7.81 -10.80
C PRO A 1053 0.71 6.48 -11.53
N ARG A 1054 -0.50 5.92 -11.51
CA ARG A 1054 -0.74 4.54 -11.96
C ARG A 1054 -1.00 4.44 -13.46
N GLN A 1055 -1.94 5.29 -13.87
CA GLN A 1055 -2.47 5.56 -15.19
C GLN A 1055 -2.54 7.09 -15.34
N ARG A 1056 -2.59 7.57 -16.59
CA ARG A 1056 -2.51 8.98 -17.02
C ARG A 1056 -2.45 8.80 -18.55
N GLN A 1057 -3.47 9.03 -19.44
CA GLN A 1057 -3.52 8.67 -20.92
C GLN A 1057 -3.60 9.90 -21.89
N PRO A 1058 -3.04 9.98 -23.14
CA PRO A 1058 -2.90 11.25 -23.89
C PRO A 1058 -3.88 11.39 -25.06
N GLU A 1059 -4.58 12.51 -25.10
CA GLU A 1059 -5.53 12.82 -26.18
C GLU A 1059 -4.85 13.76 -27.20
N ILE A 1060 -4.32 13.24 -28.32
CA ILE A 1060 -3.54 14.01 -29.31
C ILE A 1060 -4.36 14.50 -30.53
N THR A 1061 -5.69 14.52 -30.44
CA THR A 1061 -6.57 14.88 -31.57
C THR A 1061 -6.36 16.33 -32.03
N ARG A 1062 -6.02 17.26 -31.13
CA ARG A 1062 -5.71 18.65 -31.51
C ARG A 1062 -4.40 18.73 -32.29
N ALA A 1063 -3.35 18.00 -31.88
CA ALA A 1063 -2.08 17.97 -32.62
C ALA A 1063 -2.26 17.41 -34.04
N ARG A 1064 -2.99 16.29 -34.18
CA ARG A 1064 -3.34 15.71 -35.48
C ARG A 1064 -4.11 16.70 -36.37
N LYS A 1065 -5.17 17.32 -35.85
CA LYS A 1065 -6.07 18.20 -36.64
C LYS A 1065 -5.48 19.58 -36.94
N LEU A 1066 -4.68 20.16 -36.05
CA LEU A 1066 -4.25 21.56 -36.11
C LEU A 1066 -2.79 21.73 -36.56
N LEU A 1067 -1.95 20.69 -36.39
CA LEU A 1067 -0.53 20.69 -36.76
C LEU A 1067 -0.17 19.63 -37.81
N GLY A 1068 -1.12 18.75 -38.17
CA GLY A 1068 -0.86 17.60 -39.05
C GLY A 1068 0.17 16.62 -38.47
N TRP A 1069 0.24 16.52 -37.13
CA TRP A 1069 1.30 15.83 -36.40
C TRP A 1069 0.80 14.61 -35.65
N GLU A 1070 1.58 13.52 -35.72
CA GLU A 1070 1.54 12.35 -34.85
C GLU A 1070 2.95 11.71 -34.82
N PRO A 1071 3.32 10.95 -33.78
CA PRO A 1071 4.65 10.35 -33.69
C PRO A 1071 4.84 9.21 -34.69
N SER A 1072 6.07 9.02 -35.13
CA SER A 1072 6.45 8.16 -36.25
C SER A 1072 7.59 7.18 -35.94
N VAL A 1073 8.41 7.43 -34.90
CA VAL A 1073 9.62 6.63 -34.64
C VAL A 1073 9.37 5.52 -33.59
N PRO A 1074 9.52 4.23 -33.95
CA PRO A 1074 9.33 3.11 -33.04
C PRO A 1074 10.37 3.06 -31.91
N LEU A 1075 9.98 2.50 -30.75
CA LEU A 1075 10.80 2.37 -29.55
C LEU A 1075 12.27 1.95 -29.80
N GLN A 1076 12.48 0.86 -30.52
CA GLN A 1076 13.80 0.25 -30.69
C GLN A 1076 14.74 1.14 -31.52
N GLU A 1077 14.22 1.79 -32.57
CA GLU A 1077 14.99 2.76 -33.38
C GLU A 1077 15.48 3.93 -32.51
N GLY A 1078 14.58 4.49 -31.69
CA GLY A 1078 14.94 5.58 -30.80
C GLY A 1078 15.91 5.20 -29.67
N LEU A 1079 15.86 3.96 -29.19
CA LEU A 1079 16.81 3.46 -28.18
C LEU A 1079 18.21 3.23 -28.76
N GLN A 1080 18.33 2.85 -30.03
CA GLN A 1080 19.62 2.75 -30.70
C GLN A 1080 20.34 4.11 -30.71
N HIS A 1081 19.62 5.19 -31.01
CA HIS A 1081 20.14 6.55 -31.01
C HIS A 1081 20.43 7.09 -29.60
N LEU A 1082 19.63 6.74 -28.57
CA LEU A 1082 19.91 7.05 -27.16
C LEU A 1082 21.28 6.53 -26.74
N ILE A 1083 21.48 5.23 -26.94
CA ILE A 1083 22.56 4.47 -26.36
C ILE A 1083 23.89 4.80 -27.03
N GLU A 1084 23.88 4.97 -28.34
CA GLU A 1084 25.07 5.34 -29.10
C GLU A 1084 25.56 6.77 -28.82
N ASP A 1085 24.65 7.69 -28.49
CA ASP A 1085 24.97 9.03 -27.99
C ASP A 1085 25.55 8.99 -26.55
N PHE A 1086 25.01 8.15 -25.67
CA PHE A 1086 25.55 7.98 -24.32
C PHE A 1086 26.95 7.34 -24.34
N ARG A 1087 27.15 6.29 -25.15
CA ARG A 1087 28.40 5.51 -25.23
C ARG A 1087 29.61 6.40 -25.52
N LYS A 1088 29.51 7.21 -26.58
CA LYS A 1088 30.53 8.18 -27.00
C LYS A 1088 30.86 9.22 -25.93
N ARG A 1089 29.85 9.64 -25.15
CA ARG A 1089 30.04 10.64 -24.07
C ARG A 1089 30.84 10.07 -22.90
N LEU A 1090 30.60 8.81 -22.53
CA LEU A 1090 31.29 8.13 -21.45
C LEU A 1090 32.73 7.72 -21.81
N GLU A 1091 32.96 7.25 -23.04
CA GLU A 1091 34.31 6.92 -23.56
C GLU A 1091 35.26 8.14 -23.60
N ALA A 1092 34.71 9.32 -23.95
CA ALA A 1092 35.45 10.58 -23.97
C ALA A 1092 35.84 11.06 -22.56
N GLU A 1093 34.94 10.90 -21.57
CA GLU A 1093 35.24 11.24 -20.17
C GLU A 1093 36.32 10.33 -19.58
N GLN A 1094 36.29 9.02 -19.86
CA GLN A 1094 37.35 8.10 -19.41
C GLN A 1094 38.73 8.44 -20.00
N HIS A 1095 38.81 8.84 -21.27
CA HIS A 1095 40.07 9.30 -21.87
C HIS A 1095 40.58 10.60 -21.22
N ALA A 1096 39.68 11.56 -20.93
CA ALA A 1096 40.05 12.83 -20.30
C ALA A 1096 40.56 12.67 -18.85
N ILE A 1097 40.17 11.58 -18.16
CA ILE A 1097 40.70 11.21 -16.84
C ILE A 1097 42.08 10.58 -16.97
N LYS A 1098 42.23 9.56 -17.83
CA LYS A 1098 43.51 8.86 -18.09
C LYS A 1098 44.61 9.72 -18.74
N SER A 1099 44.29 10.95 -19.16
CA SER A 1099 45.24 11.96 -19.64
C SER A 1099 45.54 13.07 -18.61
N ARG A 1100 45.13 12.88 -17.35
CA ARG A 1100 45.35 13.79 -16.21
C ARG A 1100 45.98 13.10 -15.00
N GLU A 1101 45.90 11.77 -14.95
CA GLU A 1101 46.78 10.89 -14.18
C GLU A 1101 48.15 10.73 -14.86
#